data_AF-A0AAV6XGL4-F1
#
_entry.id   AF-A0AAV6XGL4-F1
#
_cell.length_a   1.000
_cell.length_b   1.000
_cell.length_c   1.000
_cell.angle_alpha   90.00
_cell.angle_beta   90.00
_cell.angle_gamma   90.00
#
_symmetry.space_group_name_H-M   'P 1'
#
loop_
_entity.id
_entity.type
_entity.pdbx_description
1 polymer ?
#
loop_
_entity_poly.entity_id
_entity_poly.type
_entity_poly.pdbx_seq_one_letter_code
_entity_poly.pdbx_strand_id
1 'polypeptide(L)'
;MGSKWRKVKLALGLNLCVYGPTNHVADNNDDDDDSLPPPSERRSDVALLSPPGDWTPAPPTPLPSNRLRLSKSLSRSSSKKTCSICLGSMRRGDGQAIFTAECSHSFHFQCIASNVKHGNQICPVCRAKWKEIPFQGPKINPVDWPQNNDLMTVVRRLPPPRSNSSRHVTPLFQAPEPAIFNDDESLDLKTNPTEKSISNKSPLDCDDDRRKVNIKTYTEVSSIPRSSAIDSFTVLLHLKAPCSNNPVRADTNLPKISQTPRAPVDLVTVLDISGSMAGTKLALLKRAMGFVIQNLGPNDRLAVIAFSSTARRLFPLRRMSEAGRQQALQAVNSLVANGGTNIAEGLRKGAKLVEDRREKNPVASIILLSDGQDTYTVNSNNQNLTNYEMLLPLSIRPDEALGFKIPVHAFGFGTDHDASSMHSISEISGGTFSFIETEGVIQDAFAQCIGGLLSVVVKDLHVRIDIVHPNIRLGSLKAGSYPNRVMSNQRTGFIDVGDLYADEERDFLVSVNVPAEISGDKTSLLKVKCVYNDPLTKESVTLEGEEVRITRTEMARQEDVSIEVDRQQNRVRAAEAMGQARTLAENGDLAGAVSILENFRKVLSGTVSAKSGDRLCVALDAEVKEMQERMASRHVYEASGRAYILSGLSSHSWQRATARGDSMDGSSLLQAYQTPSMVEMVTRSQASLLGSPSGQRLLRPVWSFGSQPRPR
;
A
#
# COMPACT_ATOMS: atom_id res chain seq x y z
N MET A 1 -39.18 -5.61 -27.15
CA MET A 1 -40.54 -5.85 -26.64
C MET A 1 -40.47 -7.06 -25.72
N GLY A 2 -40.83 -7.11 -24.45
CA GLY A 2 -41.50 -6.20 -23.52
C GLY A 2 -42.00 -7.08 -22.37
N SER A 3 -41.63 -6.73 -21.13
CA SER A 3 -42.18 -7.23 -19.86
C SER A 3 -41.89 -8.68 -19.42
N LYS A 4 -41.05 -8.81 -18.37
CA LYS A 4 -41.18 -9.84 -17.30
C LYS A 4 -40.27 -9.57 -16.10
N TRP A 5 -40.09 -8.31 -15.73
CA TRP A 5 -39.42 -7.89 -14.48
C TRP A 5 -40.44 -7.31 -13.48
N ARG A 6 -41.32 -8.19 -12.99
CA ARG A 6 -42.09 -8.02 -11.76
C ARG A 6 -42.39 -9.41 -11.24
N LYS A 7 -41.41 -10.01 -10.54
CA LYS A 7 -41.54 -11.13 -9.59
C LYS A 7 -40.15 -11.68 -9.28
N VAL A 8 -39.30 -10.92 -8.56
CA VAL A 8 -38.35 -11.41 -7.54
C VAL A 8 -37.88 -10.18 -6.74
N LYS A 9 -38.70 -9.74 -5.78
CA LYS A 9 -38.27 -8.93 -4.64
C LYS A 9 -39.25 -9.22 -3.51
N LEU A 10 -39.11 -10.41 -2.95
CA LEU A 10 -39.81 -10.87 -1.75
C LEU A 10 -38.78 -11.61 -0.90
N ALA A 11 -37.86 -10.83 -0.34
CA ALA A 11 -37.09 -11.18 0.82
C ALA A 11 -36.84 -9.86 1.56
N LEU A 12 -37.46 -9.77 2.75
CA LEU A 12 -37.05 -9.03 3.95
C LEU A 12 -38.31 -8.51 4.64
N GLY A 13 -38.80 -9.35 5.55
CA GLY A 13 -39.81 -8.97 6.51
C GLY A 13 -39.26 -7.94 7.48
N LEU A 14 -39.98 -6.83 7.59
CA LEU A 14 -39.96 -5.95 8.75
C LEU A 14 -41.42 -5.68 9.11
N ASN A 15 -41.77 -6.04 10.35
CA ASN A 15 -43.08 -5.94 10.94
C ASN A 15 -43.52 -4.47 11.10
N LEU A 16 -44.75 -4.20 10.70
CA LEU A 16 -45.53 -2.99 10.99
C LEU A 16 -45.96 -2.94 12.47
N CYS A 17 -46.02 -1.73 13.02
CA CYS A 17 -47.11 -1.16 13.84
C CYS A 17 -46.76 0.33 14.08
N VAL A 18 -47.63 1.35 14.09
CA VAL A 18 -49.08 1.55 13.93
C VAL A 18 -49.28 3.10 13.94
N TYR A 19 -50.44 3.57 13.45
CA TYR A 19 -51.10 4.88 13.68
C TYR A 19 -50.96 5.99 12.60
N GLY A 20 -52.01 6.15 11.79
CA GLY A 20 -52.40 7.44 11.16
C GLY A 20 -53.36 8.22 12.08
N PRO A 21 -53.86 9.43 11.71
CA PRO A 21 -54.75 9.53 10.54
C PRO A 21 -54.75 10.88 9.77
N THR A 22 -55.28 10.85 8.52
CA THR A 22 -56.22 11.81 7.82
C THR A 22 -55.87 13.32 7.74
N ASN A 23 -56.14 14.13 6.70
CA ASN A 23 -57.09 14.14 5.56
C ASN A 23 -56.75 15.33 4.61
N HIS A 24 -57.47 15.40 3.47
CA HIS A 24 -57.60 16.47 2.43
C HIS A 24 -56.64 16.36 1.24
N VAL A 25 -57.03 15.88 0.04
CA VAL A 25 -58.13 16.21 -0.92
C VAL A 25 -57.98 17.58 -1.60
N ALA A 26 -57.57 17.53 -2.88
CA ALA A 26 -57.98 18.31 -4.06
C ALA A 26 -56.83 18.18 -5.10
N ASP A 27 -56.84 17.23 -6.03
CA ASP A 27 -57.55 17.26 -7.33
C ASP A 27 -57.50 18.62 -8.04
N ASN A 28 -56.70 18.68 -9.11
CA ASN A 28 -57.09 19.16 -10.45
C ASN A 28 -55.93 18.93 -11.44
N ASN A 29 -56.00 17.80 -12.13
CA ASN A 29 -56.18 17.65 -13.59
C ASN A 29 -55.64 18.70 -14.60
N ASP A 30 -55.13 18.10 -15.69
CA ASP A 30 -55.10 18.53 -17.10
C ASP A 30 -54.06 19.58 -17.50
N ASP A 31 -53.48 19.57 -18.70
CA ASP A 31 -53.05 18.56 -19.68
C ASP A 31 -52.24 19.38 -20.71
N ASP A 32 -51.25 18.72 -21.30
CA ASP A 32 -50.72 18.88 -22.67
C ASP A 32 -50.01 20.14 -23.22
N ASP A 33 -48.89 19.78 -23.88
CA ASP A 33 -48.37 20.20 -25.19
C ASP A 33 -47.43 21.43 -25.37
N ASP A 34 -46.15 21.06 -25.53
CA ASP A 34 -45.30 21.18 -26.73
C ASP A 34 -44.70 22.51 -27.23
N SER A 35 -43.41 22.37 -27.58
CA SER A 35 -42.62 23.07 -28.62
C SER A 35 -41.97 24.46 -28.38
N LEU A 36 -40.62 24.44 -28.52
CA LEU A 36 -39.62 25.53 -28.70
C LEU A 36 -39.85 26.32 -30.05
N PRO A 37 -39.10 27.38 -30.48
CA PRO A 37 -37.74 27.84 -30.10
C PRO A 37 -37.54 29.42 -30.15
N PRO A 38 -36.39 30.07 -30.54
CA PRO A 38 -35.79 31.26 -29.88
C PRO A 38 -35.75 32.51 -30.83
N PRO A 39 -34.76 33.45 -30.87
CA PRO A 39 -33.72 33.96 -29.94
C PRO A 39 -33.68 35.52 -29.83
N SER A 40 -32.80 36.13 -29.01
CA SER A 40 -31.98 37.32 -29.38
C SER A 40 -31.09 37.89 -28.27
N GLU A 41 -29.98 38.46 -28.72
CA GLU A 41 -28.81 39.03 -28.02
C GLU A 41 -28.97 40.48 -27.51
N ARG A 42 -28.03 40.89 -26.61
CA ARG A 42 -27.23 42.16 -26.56
C ARG A 42 -27.10 42.70 -25.12
N ARG A 43 -25.90 42.74 -24.51
CA ARG A 43 -24.74 43.66 -24.63
C ARG A 43 -24.75 44.85 -23.63
N SER A 44 -23.82 44.75 -22.66
CA SER A 44 -22.79 45.70 -22.16
C SER A 44 -23.00 47.23 -22.07
N ASP A 45 -22.54 47.82 -20.95
CA ASP A 45 -21.53 48.92 -20.78
C ASP A 45 -21.65 49.47 -19.32
N VAL A 46 -20.66 49.57 -18.41
CA VAL A 46 -19.30 50.17 -18.30
C VAL A 46 -19.24 51.69 -18.03
N ALA A 47 -18.49 52.05 -16.95
CA ALA A 47 -17.72 53.29 -16.64
C ALA A 47 -18.12 53.95 -15.30
N LEU A 48 -17.31 53.90 -14.21
CA LEU A 48 -16.05 54.60 -13.85
C LEU A 48 -16.20 56.07 -13.40
N LEU A 49 -15.69 56.41 -12.20
CA LEU A 49 -14.73 57.50 -11.88
C LEU A 49 -14.54 57.69 -10.34
N SER A 50 -13.30 58.01 -9.92
CA SER A 50 -12.80 58.36 -8.56
C SER A 50 -11.99 59.69 -8.65
N PRO A 51 -11.26 60.23 -7.62
CA PRO A 51 -11.41 60.51 -6.15
C PRO A 51 -11.11 62.04 -5.86
N PRO A 52 -10.43 62.56 -4.78
CA PRO A 52 -10.06 62.11 -3.40
C PRO A 52 -10.29 63.16 -2.24
N GLY A 53 -10.01 62.78 -0.97
CA GLY A 53 -9.79 63.73 0.16
C GLY A 53 -9.74 63.10 1.58
N ASP A 54 -8.66 63.36 2.32
CA ASP A 54 -8.18 62.78 3.60
C ASP A 54 -8.94 63.15 4.92
N TRP A 55 -8.54 62.45 6.01
CA TRP A 55 -8.51 62.77 7.46
C TRP A 55 -9.34 61.87 8.44
N THR A 56 -8.72 61.56 9.58
CA THR A 56 -8.91 60.41 10.51
C THR A 56 -9.69 60.78 11.82
N PRO A 57 -9.75 59.99 12.95
CA PRO A 57 -10.96 59.26 13.39
C PRO A 57 -11.39 59.41 14.89
N ALA A 58 -12.46 58.66 15.29
CA ALA A 58 -12.96 58.26 16.65
C ALA A 58 -14.24 58.96 17.18
N PRO A 59 -15.00 58.44 18.20
CA PRO A 59 -15.28 57.07 18.72
C PRO A 59 -16.82 56.77 18.96
N PRO A 60 -17.22 55.60 19.55
CA PRO A 60 -18.62 55.24 19.83
C PRO A 60 -19.02 55.15 21.34
N THR A 61 -20.34 55.12 21.62
CA THR A 61 -21.05 54.92 22.92
C THR A 61 -22.39 54.16 22.67
N PRO A 62 -23.23 53.74 23.65
CA PRO A 62 -23.01 53.34 25.06
C PRO A 62 -23.79 52.06 25.53
N LEU A 63 -23.61 51.71 26.82
CA LEU A 63 -24.31 50.71 27.66
C LEU A 63 -25.80 51.06 27.97
N PRO A 64 -26.53 50.14 28.65
CA PRO A 64 -27.06 50.53 29.96
C PRO A 64 -26.87 49.48 31.08
N SER A 65 -26.89 49.97 32.31
CA SER A 65 -26.97 49.18 33.54
C SER A 65 -28.08 49.74 34.43
N ASN A 66 -28.78 48.89 35.20
CA ASN A 66 -29.48 49.33 36.39
C ASN A 66 -29.35 48.29 37.51
N ARG A 67 -29.00 48.79 38.70
CA ARG A 67 -28.84 48.07 39.97
C ARG A 67 -30.20 47.89 40.66
N LEU A 68 -30.30 46.93 41.57
CA LEU A 68 -30.72 47.19 42.95
C LEU A 68 -30.02 46.22 43.93
N ARG A 69 -29.65 46.76 45.09
CA ARG A 69 -28.78 46.19 46.14
C ARG A 69 -29.59 45.50 47.24
N LEU A 70 -28.98 44.56 47.95
CA LEU A 70 -28.98 44.51 49.42
C LEU A 70 -27.76 43.71 49.91
N SER A 71 -27.12 44.21 50.98
CA SER A 71 -25.88 43.72 51.57
C SER A 71 -26.04 43.43 53.06
N LYS A 72 -25.08 42.65 53.61
CA LYS A 72 -24.87 42.17 55.00
C LYS A 72 -25.52 40.81 55.30
N SER A 73 -24.97 39.88 56.08
CA SER A 73 -23.64 39.59 56.62
C SER A 73 -23.78 38.23 57.37
N LEU A 74 -22.71 37.43 57.45
CA LEU A 74 -22.57 36.15 58.19
C LEU A 74 -23.47 35.01 57.67
N SER A 75 -22.95 33.94 57.06
CA SER A 75 -22.32 32.84 57.81
C SER A 75 -21.45 31.98 56.89
N ARG A 76 -20.17 31.80 57.27
CA ARG A 76 -19.31 30.71 56.79
C ARG A 76 -19.99 29.37 57.12
N SER A 77 -20.41 28.61 56.12
CA SER A 77 -20.46 27.15 56.25
C SER A 77 -19.58 26.54 55.14
N SER A 78 -18.43 26.04 55.57
CA SER A 78 -17.59 25.17 54.77
C SER A 78 -18.36 23.88 54.58
N SER A 79 -19.06 23.72 53.46
CA SER A 79 -19.59 22.41 53.08
C SER A 79 -18.39 21.54 52.76
N LYS A 80 -17.99 20.74 53.75
CA LYS A 80 -17.01 19.67 53.58
C LYS A 80 -17.53 18.78 52.44
N LYS A 81 -17.00 18.92 51.22
CA LYS A 81 -17.29 17.98 50.14
C LYS A 81 -16.78 16.62 50.60
N THR A 82 -17.70 15.68 50.86
CA THR A 82 -17.40 14.31 51.22
C THR A 82 -17.49 13.42 49.98
N CYS A 83 -16.66 12.39 49.91
CA CYS A 83 -16.71 11.41 48.85
C CYS A 83 -17.94 10.53 48.99
N SER A 84 -18.83 10.50 48.00
CA SER A 84 -20.04 9.67 48.07
C SER A 84 -19.77 8.15 48.03
N ILE A 85 -18.51 7.73 47.86
CA ILE A 85 -18.10 6.31 47.86
C ILE A 85 -17.49 5.90 49.20
N CYS A 86 -16.52 6.66 49.72
CA CYS A 86 -15.84 6.33 50.99
C CYS A 86 -16.25 7.22 52.17
N LEU A 87 -17.14 8.19 51.95
CA LEU A 87 -17.61 9.19 52.91
C LEU A 87 -16.51 10.07 53.54
N GLY A 88 -15.26 9.95 53.10
CA GLY A 88 -14.11 10.73 53.55
C GLY A 88 -14.11 12.18 53.02
N SER A 89 -13.42 13.08 53.72
CA SER A 89 -13.35 14.51 53.33
C SER A 89 -12.45 14.76 52.13
N MET A 90 -12.88 15.60 51.19
CA MET A 90 -12.13 15.98 49.99
C MET A 90 -11.29 17.27 50.19
N ARG A 91 -10.36 17.28 51.14
CA ARG A 91 -9.45 18.43 51.28
C ARG A 91 -8.39 18.41 50.17
N ARG A 92 -8.13 19.58 49.56
CA ARG A 92 -6.96 19.77 48.67
C ARG A 92 -5.71 19.87 49.55
N GLY A 93 -4.90 18.81 49.60
CA GLY A 93 -3.65 18.80 50.36
C GLY A 93 -3.11 17.41 50.71
N ASP A 94 -3.96 16.39 50.81
CA ASP A 94 -3.58 15.07 51.35
C ASP A 94 -3.08 14.06 50.27
N GLY A 95 -2.55 14.54 49.14
CA GLY A 95 -1.99 13.66 48.09
C GLY A 95 -2.98 12.77 47.34
N GLN A 96 -4.28 12.88 47.62
CA GLN A 96 -5.34 12.16 46.89
C GLN A 96 -5.87 13.00 45.73
N ALA A 97 -5.71 12.50 44.50
CA ALA A 97 -6.30 13.12 43.32
C ALA A 97 -7.84 13.11 43.42
N ILE A 98 -8.47 14.23 43.08
CA ILE A 98 -9.93 14.39 43.09
C ILE A 98 -10.42 14.32 41.64
N PHE A 99 -11.34 13.40 41.36
CA PHE A 99 -12.03 13.32 40.08
C PHE A 99 -13.36 14.04 40.19
N THR A 100 -13.67 14.94 39.27
CA THR A 100 -15.01 15.54 39.15
C THR A 100 -15.63 15.05 37.85
N ALA A 101 -16.70 14.28 37.96
CA ALA A 101 -17.41 13.76 36.80
C ALA A 101 -18.12 14.87 36.03
N GLU A 102 -18.47 14.63 34.76
CA GLU A 102 -19.26 15.53 33.91
C GLU A 102 -20.58 16.00 34.60
N CYS A 103 -21.17 15.13 35.42
CA CYS A 103 -22.34 15.40 36.24
C CYS A 103 -22.08 16.23 37.52
N SER A 104 -20.91 16.88 37.65
CA SER A 104 -20.50 17.71 38.79
C SER A 104 -20.37 17.01 40.16
N HIS A 105 -20.47 15.68 40.22
CA HIS A 105 -20.15 14.89 41.41
C HIS A 105 -18.63 14.69 41.53
N SER A 106 -18.10 14.90 42.73
CA SER A 106 -16.68 14.71 43.02
C SER A 106 -16.45 13.37 43.73
N PHE A 107 -15.34 12.71 43.44
CA PHE A 107 -14.89 11.46 44.08
C PHE A 107 -13.38 11.51 44.32
N HIS A 108 -12.87 10.74 45.27
CA HIS A 108 -11.44 10.40 45.24
C HIS A 108 -11.15 9.55 44.01
N PHE A 109 -10.04 9.84 43.32
CA PHE A 109 -9.65 9.13 42.10
C PHE A 109 -9.56 7.61 42.31
N GLN A 110 -9.03 7.18 43.46
CA GLN A 110 -8.94 5.74 43.79
C GLN A 110 -10.32 5.08 43.99
N CYS A 111 -11.28 5.82 44.56
CA CYS A 111 -12.64 5.32 44.77
C CYS A 111 -13.37 5.12 43.44
N ILE A 112 -13.19 6.05 42.49
CA ILE A 112 -13.86 5.97 41.19
C ILE A 112 -13.18 4.97 40.25
N ALA A 113 -11.85 4.88 40.26
CA ALA A 113 -11.10 3.93 39.45
C ALA A 113 -11.46 2.48 39.79
N SER A 114 -11.72 2.17 41.08
CA SER A 114 -12.21 0.86 41.48
C SER A 114 -13.59 0.55 40.89
N ASN A 115 -14.52 1.51 40.91
CA ASN A 115 -15.88 1.31 40.38
C ASN A 115 -15.88 1.09 38.85
N VAL A 116 -15.03 1.83 38.14
CA VAL A 116 -14.80 1.69 36.70
C VAL A 116 -14.17 0.34 36.35
N LYS A 117 -13.20 -0.14 37.16
CA LYS A 117 -12.51 -1.43 36.92
C LYS A 117 -13.48 -2.63 36.90
N HIS A 118 -14.64 -2.51 37.55
CA HIS A 118 -15.68 -3.54 37.56
C HIS A 118 -16.73 -3.36 36.44
N GLY A 119 -16.46 -2.53 35.42
CA GLY A 119 -17.28 -2.39 34.22
C GLY A 119 -18.41 -1.34 34.31
N ASN A 120 -18.51 -0.60 35.40
CA ASN A 120 -19.55 0.41 35.58
C ASN A 120 -19.10 1.80 35.10
N GLN A 121 -19.49 2.18 33.89
CA GLN A 121 -19.23 3.52 33.29
C GLN A 121 -20.33 4.54 33.64
N ILE A 122 -20.97 4.37 34.79
CA ILE A 122 -22.14 5.13 35.21
C ILE A 122 -21.84 5.80 36.55
N CYS A 123 -22.23 7.07 36.69
CA CYS A 123 -22.10 7.79 37.95
C CYS A 123 -22.88 7.10 39.07
N PRO A 124 -22.24 6.71 40.19
CA PRO A 124 -22.93 6.04 41.29
C PRO A 124 -23.93 6.93 42.03
N VAL A 125 -23.90 8.25 41.82
CA VAL A 125 -24.82 9.20 42.47
C VAL A 125 -26.02 9.52 41.60
N CYS A 126 -25.82 9.91 40.33
CA CYS A 126 -26.91 10.37 39.45
C CYS A 126 -27.18 9.47 38.25
N ARG A 127 -26.46 8.35 38.11
CA ARG A 127 -26.58 7.41 37.00
C ARG A 127 -26.33 7.95 35.59
N ALA A 128 -25.69 9.11 35.45
CA ALA A 128 -25.22 9.61 34.16
C ALA A 128 -24.11 8.70 33.58
N LYS A 129 -24.16 8.36 32.29
CA LYS A 129 -23.11 7.63 31.57
C LYS A 129 -21.92 8.56 31.30
N TRP A 130 -20.70 8.13 31.59
CA TRP A 130 -19.48 8.91 31.32
C TRP A 130 -18.92 8.60 29.94
N LYS A 131 -18.51 9.63 29.19
CA LYS A 131 -17.87 9.46 27.88
C LYS A 131 -16.35 9.31 28.01
N GLU A 132 -15.77 9.89 29.05
CA GLU A 132 -14.35 9.75 29.38
C GLU A 132 -14.15 9.01 30.71
N ILE A 133 -13.27 8.01 30.70
CA ILE A 133 -13.04 7.11 31.84
C ILE A 133 -11.58 7.27 32.30
N PRO A 134 -11.29 7.42 33.61
CA PRO A 134 -9.92 7.46 34.10
C PRO A 134 -9.28 6.05 34.05
N PHE A 135 -8.41 5.80 33.07
CA PHE A 135 -7.57 4.60 33.02
C PHE A 135 -6.19 4.86 33.66
N GLN A 136 -5.78 4.00 34.60
CA GLN A 136 -4.37 3.86 34.99
C GLN A 136 -3.69 2.86 34.06
N GLY A 137 -2.62 3.28 33.38
CA GLY A 137 -1.65 2.34 32.79
C GLY A 137 -0.97 1.49 33.87
N PRO A 138 -0.38 0.34 33.52
CA PRO A 138 0.18 -0.60 34.50
C PRO A 138 1.36 0.05 35.25
N LYS A 139 1.29 0.04 36.59
CA LYS A 139 2.43 0.34 37.46
C LYS A 139 3.36 -0.87 37.51
N ILE A 140 4.62 -0.64 37.18
CA ILE A 140 5.75 -1.55 37.40
C ILE A 140 5.97 -1.64 38.93
N ASN A 141 5.92 -2.85 39.48
CA ASN A 141 6.43 -3.12 40.83
C ASN A 141 7.96 -3.07 40.78
N PRO A 142 8.65 -2.34 41.68
CA PRO A 142 10.09 -2.48 41.81
C PRO A 142 10.34 -3.78 42.58
N VAL A 143 10.84 -4.80 41.86
CA VAL A 143 11.43 -6.00 42.44
C VAL A 143 12.90 -5.71 42.75
N ASP A 144 13.31 -6.18 43.92
CA ASP A 144 14.59 -6.08 44.60
C ASP A 144 15.86 -5.96 43.74
N TRP A 145 16.67 -4.96 44.07
CA TRP A 145 18.11 -4.98 43.81
C TRP A 145 18.85 -5.05 45.15
N PRO A 146 19.84 -5.95 45.29
CA PRO A 146 20.56 -6.13 46.56
C PRO A 146 21.43 -4.91 46.87
N GLN A 147 21.33 -4.46 48.13
CA GLN A 147 22.19 -3.46 48.73
C GLN A 147 23.65 -3.96 48.73
N ASN A 148 24.53 -3.23 48.07
CA ASN A 148 25.93 -3.16 48.49
C ASN A 148 26.29 -1.70 48.71
N ASN A 149 26.42 -1.36 49.98
CA ASN A 149 27.13 -0.18 50.45
C ASN A 149 28.61 -0.39 50.13
N ASP A 150 29.20 0.51 49.34
CA ASP A 150 30.56 0.98 49.62
C ASP A 150 30.82 2.33 48.93
N LEU A 151 31.48 3.21 49.68
CA LEU A 151 31.91 4.58 49.37
C LEU A 151 30.87 5.72 49.45
N MET A 152 30.76 6.25 50.67
CA MET A 152 30.46 7.65 50.94
C MET A 152 31.72 8.54 50.78
N THR A 153 31.49 9.84 50.59
CA THR A 153 32.41 11.03 50.55
C THR A 153 33.17 11.27 49.22
N VAL A 154 32.99 12.40 48.52
CA VAL A 154 33.42 13.78 48.86
C VAL A 154 32.53 14.89 48.22
N VAL A 155 31.89 15.71 49.07
CA VAL A 155 31.72 17.20 49.09
C VAL A 155 31.43 17.99 47.79
N ARG A 156 30.26 18.67 47.68
CA ARG A 156 30.09 20.16 47.84
C ARG A 156 28.66 20.66 47.55
N ARG A 157 28.22 21.57 48.43
CA ARG A 157 26.94 22.32 48.46
C ARG A 157 26.78 23.29 47.27
N LEU A 158 25.56 23.39 46.72
CA LEU A 158 25.03 24.56 46.02
C LEU A 158 23.50 24.74 46.34
N PRO A 159 22.96 25.97 46.32
CA PRO A 159 21.71 26.39 47.01
C PRO A 159 20.42 26.10 46.20
N PRO A 160 19.20 26.23 46.79
CA PRO A 160 17.97 25.77 46.14
C PRO A 160 17.54 26.71 44.98
N PRO A 161 16.92 26.19 43.90
CA PRO A 161 16.49 27.04 42.80
C PRO A 161 15.20 27.77 43.18
N ARG A 162 15.19 29.07 42.89
CA ARG A 162 14.03 29.97 42.97
C ARG A 162 12.95 29.55 41.96
N SER A 163 11.71 29.82 42.33
CA SER A 163 10.51 29.66 41.51
C SER A 163 10.60 30.46 40.21
N ASN A 164 10.50 29.80 39.07
CA ASN A 164 10.07 30.42 37.83
C ASN A 164 8.98 29.57 37.18
N SER A 165 7.81 30.19 37.08
CA SER A 165 6.64 29.81 36.30
C SER A 165 6.98 29.74 34.80
N SER A 166 6.27 28.85 34.10
CA SER A 166 6.37 28.53 32.67
C SER A 166 7.42 27.47 32.32
N ARG A 167 7.02 26.20 32.43
CA ARG A 167 7.57 25.11 31.62
C ARG A 167 6.44 24.48 30.83
N HIS A 168 6.44 24.76 29.54
CA HIS A 168 5.84 23.89 28.53
C HIS A 168 6.38 22.47 28.76
N VAL A 169 5.46 21.49 28.77
CA VAL A 169 5.80 20.07 28.76
C VAL A 169 6.36 19.76 27.37
N THR A 170 7.69 19.68 27.26
CA THR A 170 8.37 19.22 26.05
C THR A 170 8.23 17.70 25.93
N PRO A 171 7.78 17.14 24.80
CA PRO A 171 7.79 15.69 24.59
C PRO A 171 9.24 15.18 24.51
N LEU A 172 9.51 13.99 25.06
CA LEU A 172 10.83 13.35 25.23
C LEU A 172 11.60 12.97 23.94
N PHE A 173 11.26 13.54 22.77
CA PHE A 173 11.96 13.31 21.51
C PHE A 173 12.10 14.61 20.70
N GLN A 174 12.95 15.53 21.16
CA GLN A 174 13.37 16.69 20.37
C GLN A 174 14.87 16.90 20.52
N ALA A 175 15.66 16.03 19.87
CA ALA A 175 16.98 16.43 19.42
C ALA A 175 16.81 17.24 18.11
N PRO A 176 17.57 18.33 17.89
CA PRO A 176 17.60 18.98 16.59
C PRO A 176 17.98 17.95 15.51
N GLU A 177 17.21 17.94 14.43
CA GLU A 177 17.41 17.00 13.32
C GLU A 177 18.80 17.23 12.70
N PRO A 178 19.63 16.18 12.53
CA PRO A 178 20.97 16.37 11.98
C PRO A 178 20.90 16.77 10.50
N ALA A 179 21.86 17.58 10.05
CA ALA A 179 21.92 18.02 8.66
C ALA A 179 22.23 16.87 7.67
N ILE A 180 22.82 15.78 8.15
CA ILE A 180 23.17 14.56 7.42
C ILE A 180 22.63 13.37 8.21
N PHE A 181 21.96 12.42 7.54
CA PHE A 181 21.37 11.24 8.18
C PHE A 181 22.31 10.02 8.22
N ASN A 182 23.50 10.22 8.80
CA ASN A 182 24.56 9.20 8.92
C ASN A 182 24.70 8.62 10.35
N ASP A 183 23.65 8.76 11.17
CA ASP A 183 23.55 8.26 12.55
C ASP A 183 23.06 6.80 12.60
N ASP A 184 23.26 6.04 11.51
CA ASP A 184 22.91 4.63 11.41
C ASP A 184 23.88 3.72 12.18
N GLU A 185 23.32 2.64 12.75
CA GLU A 185 24.08 1.62 13.49
C GLU A 185 25.05 0.89 12.54
N SER A 186 26.30 0.69 12.98
CA SER A 186 27.28 -0.10 12.24
C SER A 186 26.79 -1.54 12.04
N LEU A 187 26.92 -2.03 10.80
CA LEU A 187 26.61 -3.42 10.51
C LEU A 187 27.75 -4.31 11.01
N ASP A 188 27.76 -4.66 12.30
CA ASP A 188 28.72 -5.62 12.85
C ASP A 188 28.66 -6.93 12.05
N LEU A 189 29.64 -7.15 11.18
CA LEU A 189 29.92 -8.42 10.51
C LEU A 189 30.50 -9.40 11.54
N LYS A 190 29.71 -9.78 12.55
CA LYS A 190 30.03 -10.92 13.41
C LYS A 190 29.38 -12.17 12.87
N THR A 191 29.78 -12.58 11.67
CA THR A 191 29.73 -13.99 11.30
C THR A 191 31.07 -14.57 11.70
N ASN A 192 31.19 -15.05 12.94
CA ASN A 192 32.31 -15.92 13.29
C ASN A 192 32.22 -17.13 12.34
N PRO A 193 33.24 -17.40 11.51
CA PRO A 193 33.31 -18.66 10.79
C PRO A 193 33.62 -19.72 11.85
N THR A 194 32.57 -20.34 12.42
CA THR A 194 32.77 -21.57 13.18
C THR A 194 33.37 -22.59 12.24
N GLU A 195 34.66 -22.85 12.43
CA GLU A 195 35.40 -24.00 11.92
C GLU A 195 34.52 -25.25 12.07
N LYS A 196 34.05 -25.80 10.95
CA LYS A 196 33.54 -27.16 10.88
C LYS A 196 34.18 -27.87 9.70
N SER A 197 35.22 -28.63 10.05
CA SER A 197 35.55 -29.95 9.54
C SER A 197 35.30 -30.19 8.04
N ILE A 198 36.42 -30.18 7.31
CA ILE A 198 36.57 -30.83 6.01
C ILE A 198 36.11 -32.29 6.15
N SER A 199 34.95 -32.62 5.59
CA SER A 199 34.62 -33.99 5.23
C SER A 199 34.43 -34.03 3.72
N ASN A 200 35.45 -34.51 3.02
CA ASN A 200 35.42 -34.82 1.60
C ASN A 200 34.27 -35.81 1.32
N LYS A 201 33.19 -35.32 0.73
CA LYS A 201 32.28 -36.12 -0.09
C LYS A 201 32.08 -35.40 -1.41
N SER A 202 32.36 -36.13 -2.48
CA SER A 202 32.24 -35.73 -3.88
C SER A 202 30.90 -35.04 -4.19
N PRO A 203 30.87 -34.03 -5.09
CA PRO A 203 29.63 -33.44 -5.54
C PRO A 203 28.90 -34.42 -6.46
N LEU A 204 27.71 -34.84 -6.03
CA LEU A 204 26.68 -35.30 -6.95
C LEU A 204 26.03 -34.04 -7.52
N ASP A 205 26.24 -33.80 -8.81
CA ASP A 205 25.59 -32.77 -9.64
C ASP A 205 24.08 -32.99 -9.67
N CYS A 206 23.32 -32.43 -8.73
CA CYS A 206 21.86 -32.35 -8.80
C CYS A 206 21.25 -31.45 -7.70
N ASP A 207 21.55 -30.15 -7.68
CA ASP A 207 20.66 -29.13 -7.05
C ASP A 207 20.97 -27.65 -7.39
N ASP A 208 21.99 -27.34 -8.22
CA ASP A 208 22.42 -25.96 -8.50
C ASP A 208 21.45 -25.18 -9.42
N ASP A 209 20.72 -25.87 -10.30
CA ASP A 209 19.76 -25.23 -11.23
C ASP A 209 18.52 -24.67 -10.55
N ARG A 210 18.18 -25.11 -9.33
CA ARG A 210 16.99 -24.61 -8.61
C ARG A 210 17.19 -23.23 -7.98
N ARG A 211 18.42 -22.73 -7.96
CA ARG A 211 18.78 -21.41 -7.38
C ARG A 211 18.96 -20.30 -8.42
N LYS A 212 18.79 -20.62 -9.71
CA LYS A 212 18.98 -19.68 -10.81
C LYS A 212 17.63 -19.25 -11.39
N VAL A 213 17.61 -18.07 -12.01
CA VAL A 213 16.44 -17.59 -12.76
C VAL A 213 16.16 -18.54 -13.92
N ASN A 214 14.92 -19.02 -14.04
CA ASN A 214 14.51 -19.87 -15.14
C ASN A 214 14.05 -19.00 -16.32
N ILE A 215 14.61 -19.26 -17.50
CA ILE A 215 14.30 -18.56 -18.74
C ILE A 215 13.57 -19.53 -19.67
N LYS A 216 12.32 -19.24 -20.00
CA LYS A 216 11.54 -19.97 -21.00
C LYS A 216 11.12 -19.04 -22.13
N THR A 217 10.99 -19.61 -23.32
CA THR A 217 10.55 -18.86 -24.50
C THR A 217 9.46 -19.64 -25.21
N TYR A 218 8.44 -18.92 -25.70
CA TYR A 218 7.31 -19.48 -26.42
C TYR A 218 7.11 -18.70 -27.70
N THR A 219 6.88 -19.40 -28.81
CA THR A 219 6.60 -18.77 -30.10
C THR A 219 5.09 -18.73 -30.33
N GLU A 220 4.61 -17.68 -31.01
CA GLU A 220 3.18 -17.51 -31.31
C GLU A 220 2.58 -18.73 -32.02
N VAL A 221 3.30 -19.23 -33.02
CA VAL A 221 3.06 -20.53 -33.65
C VAL A 221 4.36 -21.33 -33.70
N SER A 222 4.27 -22.66 -33.66
CA SER A 222 5.45 -23.54 -33.70
C SER A 222 5.99 -23.76 -35.12
N SER A 223 5.16 -23.52 -36.14
CA SER A 223 5.50 -23.75 -37.54
C SER A 223 4.94 -22.68 -38.46
N ILE A 224 5.74 -22.26 -39.45
CA ILE A 224 5.38 -21.24 -40.44
C ILE A 224 5.66 -21.80 -41.85
N PRO A 225 4.79 -21.57 -42.85
CA PRO A 225 5.06 -21.96 -44.23
C PRO A 225 6.36 -21.35 -44.78
N ARG A 226 7.09 -22.12 -45.61
CA ARG A 226 8.34 -21.64 -46.26
C ARG A 226 8.13 -20.40 -47.14
N SER A 227 6.96 -20.27 -47.75
CA SER A 227 6.60 -19.17 -48.66
C SER A 227 6.11 -17.90 -47.95
N SER A 228 5.77 -17.96 -46.67
CA SER A 228 5.23 -16.81 -45.93
C SER A 228 6.34 -16.01 -45.26
N ALA A 229 6.30 -14.70 -45.45
CA ALA A 229 7.00 -13.73 -44.62
C ALA A 229 6.01 -13.14 -43.62
N ILE A 230 6.41 -13.03 -42.35
CA ILE A 230 5.61 -12.43 -41.28
C ILE A 230 6.38 -11.24 -40.73
N ASP A 231 5.79 -10.05 -40.87
CA ASP A 231 6.46 -8.80 -40.49
C ASP A 231 6.56 -8.61 -38.97
N SER A 232 5.58 -9.12 -38.22
CA SER A 232 5.52 -9.03 -36.77
C SER A 232 5.16 -10.38 -36.17
N PHE A 233 6.17 -11.23 -36.00
CA PHE A 233 6.04 -12.52 -35.32
C PHE A 233 6.34 -12.36 -33.83
N THR A 234 5.45 -12.85 -32.97
CA THR A 234 5.60 -12.67 -31.52
C THR A 234 6.32 -13.85 -30.87
N VAL A 235 7.32 -13.54 -30.04
CA VAL A 235 7.98 -14.48 -29.12
C VAL A 235 7.76 -13.99 -27.69
N LEU A 236 7.19 -14.83 -26.85
CA LEU A 236 7.08 -14.60 -25.42
C LEU A 236 8.36 -15.04 -24.72
N LEU A 237 8.94 -14.14 -23.94
CA LEU A 237 9.99 -14.41 -22.97
C LEU A 237 9.38 -14.49 -21.57
N HIS A 238 9.47 -15.64 -20.94
CA HIS A 238 9.02 -15.91 -19.58
C HIS A 238 10.22 -16.09 -18.65
N LEU A 239 10.34 -15.23 -17.64
CA LEU A 239 11.36 -15.29 -16.61
C LEU A 239 10.70 -15.68 -15.29
N LYS A 240 11.30 -16.61 -14.57
CA LYS A 240 10.85 -17.01 -13.24
C LYS A 240 11.99 -16.99 -12.24
N ALA A 241 11.81 -16.25 -11.15
CA ALA A 241 12.76 -16.20 -10.05
C ALA A 241 12.82 -17.54 -9.30
N PRO A 242 13.99 -17.89 -8.72
CA PRO A 242 14.13 -19.12 -7.95
C PRO A 242 13.22 -19.12 -6.72
N CYS A 243 12.79 -20.31 -6.31
CA CYS A 243 11.95 -20.49 -5.12
C CYS A 243 12.76 -20.22 -3.86
N SER A 244 12.15 -19.62 -2.84
CA SER A 244 12.79 -19.45 -1.51
C SER A 244 12.89 -20.78 -0.74
N ASN A 245 12.10 -21.79 -1.11
CA ASN A 245 11.93 -23.01 -0.34
C ASN A 245 12.79 -24.17 -0.86
N ASN A 246 13.74 -24.61 -0.02
CA ASN A 246 14.05 -26.04 0.04
C ASN A 246 12.80 -26.75 0.58
N PRO A 247 12.17 -27.71 -0.13
CA PRO A 247 11.21 -28.59 0.50
C PRO A 247 12.00 -29.51 1.42
N VAL A 248 12.26 -29.08 2.65
CA VAL A 248 12.57 -30.02 3.73
C VAL A 248 11.32 -30.86 3.86
N ARG A 249 11.43 -32.14 3.46
CA ARG A 249 10.38 -33.14 3.62
C ARG A 249 9.72 -32.96 4.99
N ALA A 250 8.40 -32.92 4.97
CA ALA A 250 7.58 -32.89 6.16
C ALA A 250 7.78 -34.18 6.96
N ASP A 251 8.84 -34.21 7.76
CA ASP A 251 9.01 -35.17 8.85
C ASP A 251 9.16 -34.39 10.16
N THR A 252 8.18 -34.61 11.03
CA THR A 252 8.21 -34.41 12.49
C THR A 252 8.24 -32.99 13.08
N ASN A 253 7.04 -32.52 13.45
CA ASN A 253 6.69 -31.90 14.75
C ASN A 253 7.76 -31.11 15.52
N LEU A 254 8.03 -29.86 15.12
CA LEU A 254 8.41 -28.74 16.00
C LEU A 254 8.42 -27.44 15.18
N PRO A 255 7.78 -26.33 15.61
CA PRO A 255 7.90 -25.04 14.91
C PRO A 255 9.26 -24.42 15.23
N LYS A 256 10.32 -24.94 14.60
CA LYS A 256 11.57 -24.19 14.51
C LYS A 256 11.37 -23.12 13.45
N ILE A 257 11.42 -21.87 13.88
CA ILE A 257 11.62 -20.69 13.03
C ILE A 257 13.01 -20.84 12.39
N SER A 258 13.16 -21.76 11.44
CA SER A 258 14.32 -21.79 10.56
C SER A 258 14.08 -20.67 9.55
N GLN A 259 14.50 -19.45 9.91
CA GLN A 259 14.57 -18.35 8.96
C GLN A 259 15.48 -18.83 7.84
N THR A 260 14.90 -19.08 6.68
CA THR A 260 15.66 -19.23 5.45
C THR A 260 16.52 -17.97 5.29
N PRO A 261 17.81 -18.11 4.95
CA PRO A 261 18.66 -16.94 4.80
C PRO A 261 18.07 -16.08 3.67
N ARG A 262 17.65 -14.87 4.03
CA ARG A 262 17.14 -13.87 3.08
C ARG A 262 17.96 -12.60 3.15
N ALA A 263 17.93 -11.83 2.07
CA ALA A 263 18.58 -10.53 2.03
C ALA A 263 17.99 -9.59 3.10
N PRO A 264 18.82 -8.90 3.90
CA PRO A 264 18.32 -7.87 4.81
C PRO A 264 17.85 -6.64 4.01
N VAL A 265 16.85 -5.95 4.53
CA VAL A 265 16.18 -4.83 3.86
C VAL A 265 16.39 -3.53 4.63
N ASP A 266 16.62 -2.43 3.92
CA ASP A 266 16.47 -1.05 4.41
C ASP A 266 15.10 -0.52 4.01
N LEU A 267 14.17 -0.45 4.97
CA LEU A 267 12.81 0.04 4.74
C LEU A 267 12.65 1.45 5.30
N VAL A 268 12.22 2.39 4.46
CA VAL A 268 11.87 3.75 4.89
C VAL A 268 10.39 3.98 4.68
N THR A 269 9.66 4.26 5.75
CA THR A 269 8.22 4.56 5.65
C THR A 269 7.98 6.06 5.76
N VAL A 270 7.32 6.62 4.76
CA VAL A 270 6.90 8.02 4.67
C VAL A 270 5.38 8.05 4.90
N LEU A 271 4.99 8.50 6.08
CA LEU A 271 3.63 8.36 6.61
C LEU A 271 2.94 9.71 6.73
N ASP A 272 1.78 9.85 6.08
CA ASP A 272 0.95 11.05 6.23
C ASP A 272 0.33 11.09 7.63
N ILE A 273 0.47 12.25 8.29
CA ILE A 273 -0.17 12.61 9.55
C ILE A 273 -0.90 13.95 9.43
N SER A 274 -1.38 14.30 8.24
CA SER A 274 -2.29 15.40 7.98
C SER A 274 -3.58 15.29 8.82
N GLY A 275 -4.32 16.40 8.91
CA GLY A 275 -5.59 16.43 9.65
C GLY A 275 -6.62 15.41 9.15
N SER A 276 -6.61 15.06 7.86
CA SER A 276 -7.52 14.05 7.26
C SER A 276 -7.28 12.65 7.80
N MET A 277 -6.04 12.33 8.21
CA MET A 277 -5.69 11.05 8.81
C MET A 277 -6.24 10.87 10.24
N ALA A 278 -6.88 11.88 10.84
CA ALA A 278 -7.39 11.78 12.21
C ALA A 278 -8.43 10.66 12.41
N GLY A 279 -8.56 10.19 13.65
CA GLY A 279 -9.54 9.15 14.00
C GLY A 279 -9.11 7.75 13.54
N THR A 280 -10.01 7.06 12.83
CA THR A 280 -9.84 5.64 12.49
C THR A 280 -8.68 5.40 11.51
N LYS A 281 -8.46 6.30 10.54
CA LYS A 281 -7.40 6.16 9.53
C LYS A 281 -6.01 6.05 10.16
N LEU A 282 -5.65 6.97 11.06
CA LEU A 282 -4.38 6.92 11.79
C LEU A 282 -4.29 5.71 12.74
N ALA A 283 -5.40 5.29 13.36
CA ALA A 283 -5.40 4.09 14.21
C ALA A 283 -5.07 2.83 13.40
N LEU A 284 -5.63 2.71 12.19
CA LEU A 284 -5.36 1.63 11.26
C LEU A 284 -3.93 1.69 10.71
N LEU A 285 -3.44 2.88 10.39
CA LEU A 285 -2.04 3.07 9.99
C LEU A 285 -1.08 2.58 11.07
N LYS A 286 -1.32 2.95 12.33
CA LYS A 286 -0.51 2.50 13.48
C LYS A 286 -0.54 0.98 13.61
N ARG A 287 -1.72 0.36 13.42
CA ARG A 287 -1.88 -1.09 13.44
C ARG A 287 -1.12 -1.78 12.31
N ALA A 288 -1.26 -1.29 11.08
CA ALA A 288 -0.55 -1.80 9.91
C ALA A 288 0.98 -1.69 10.08
N MET A 289 1.45 -0.54 10.54
CA MET A 289 2.87 -0.34 10.88
C MET A 289 3.34 -1.25 12.01
N GLY A 290 2.50 -1.50 13.02
CA GLY A 290 2.78 -2.48 14.06
C GLY A 290 2.99 -3.89 13.49
N PHE A 291 2.16 -4.30 12.53
CA PHE A 291 2.33 -5.57 11.81
C PHE A 291 3.64 -5.60 11.01
N VAL A 292 4.00 -4.53 10.29
CA VAL A 292 5.28 -4.43 9.57
C VAL A 292 6.46 -4.60 10.54
N ILE A 293 6.50 -3.81 11.62
CA ILE A 293 7.60 -3.84 12.61
C ILE A 293 7.80 -5.24 13.21
N GLN A 294 6.71 -5.96 13.47
CA GLN A 294 6.77 -7.32 14.03
C GLN A 294 7.27 -8.37 13.02
N ASN A 295 7.11 -8.12 11.72
CA ASN A 295 7.52 -9.03 10.65
C ASN A 295 8.92 -8.76 10.10
N LEU A 296 9.47 -7.57 10.32
CA LEU A 296 10.87 -7.28 10.01
C LEU A 296 11.81 -8.10 10.88
N GLY A 297 12.83 -8.69 10.25
CA GLY A 297 13.87 -9.50 10.89
C GLY A 297 14.89 -8.64 11.65
N PRO A 298 15.70 -9.24 12.53
CA PRO A 298 16.68 -8.50 13.33
C PRO A 298 17.79 -7.82 12.52
N ASN A 299 18.02 -8.27 11.28
CA ASN A 299 18.99 -7.70 10.35
C ASN A 299 18.38 -6.62 9.43
N ASP A 300 17.06 -6.49 9.38
CA ASP A 300 16.43 -5.40 8.64
C ASP A 300 16.54 -4.11 9.41
N ARG A 301 16.53 -3.00 8.67
CA ARG A 301 16.50 -1.66 9.24
C ARG A 301 15.23 -0.94 8.83
N LEU A 302 14.64 -0.20 9.77
CA LEU A 302 13.45 0.62 9.56
C LEU A 302 13.78 2.07 9.91
N ALA A 303 13.32 3.00 9.09
CA ALA A 303 13.18 4.41 9.43
C ALA A 303 11.74 4.86 9.24
N VAL A 304 11.26 5.75 10.12
CA VAL A 304 9.90 6.30 10.04
C VAL A 304 9.98 7.81 9.88
N ILE A 305 9.46 8.30 8.77
CA ILE A 305 9.28 9.70 8.46
C ILE A 305 7.78 9.97 8.54
N ALA A 306 7.40 10.97 9.34
CA ALA A 306 6.04 11.45 9.41
C ALA A 306 5.97 12.81 8.72
N PHE A 307 4.97 13.03 7.87
CA PHE A 307 4.81 14.31 7.19
C PHE A 307 3.39 14.85 7.32
N SER A 308 3.28 16.17 7.36
CA SER A 308 2.03 16.89 7.17
C SER A 308 2.33 18.17 6.40
N SER A 309 2.22 19.35 7.02
CA SER A 309 2.73 20.61 6.44
C SER A 309 4.24 20.61 6.32
N THR A 310 4.92 19.89 7.22
CA THR A 310 6.37 19.65 7.20
C THR A 310 6.68 18.17 7.37
N ALA A 311 7.84 17.72 6.90
CA ALA A 311 8.31 16.35 7.10
C ALA A 311 9.25 16.30 8.30
N ARG A 312 9.14 15.24 9.12
CA ARG A 312 10.03 14.99 10.26
C ARG A 312 10.45 13.53 10.31
N ARG A 313 11.72 13.29 10.62
CA ARG A 313 12.21 11.95 10.94
C ARG A 313 11.80 11.58 12.36
N LEU A 314 10.81 10.72 12.51
CA LEU A 314 10.28 10.27 13.79
C LEU A 314 11.15 9.17 14.40
N PHE A 315 11.65 8.27 13.57
CA PHE A 315 12.51 7.16 13.97
C PHE A 315 13.70 7.07 12.99
N PRO A 316 14.95 7.17 13.47
CA PRO A 316 16.14 7.03 12.61
C PRO A 316 16.28 5.61 12.08
N LEU A 317 17.08 5.42 11.02
CA LEU A 317 17.31 4.11 10.41
C LEU A 317 18.04 3.18 11.40
N ARG A 318 17.32 2.21 11.97
CA ARG A 318 17.86 1.29 12.99
C ARG A 318 17.46 -0.14 12.74
N ARG A 319 18.26 -1.07 13.24
CA ARG A 319 17.97 -2.51 13.15
C ARG A 319 16.71 -2.87 13.94
N MET A 320 15.88 -3.76 13.40
CA MET A 320 14.70 -4.29 14.06
C MET A 320 15.04 -5.43 15.03
N SER A 321 16.05 -5.18 15.88
CA SER A 321 16.29 -5.97 17.10
C SER A 321 15.11 -5.86 18.05
N GLU A 322 15.06 -6.68 19.11
CA GLU A 322 13.97 -6.59 20.09
C GLU A 322 13.79 -5.17 20.66
N ALA A 323 14.91 -4.51 21.00
CA ALA A 323 14.89 -3.12 21.45
C ALA A 323 14.48 -2.15 20.33
N GLY A 324 14.98 -2.33 19.11
CA GLY A 324 14.65 -1.50 17.96
C GLY A 324 13.16 -1.56 17.59
N ARG A 325 12.56 -2.76 17.63
CA ARG A 325 11.12 -2.95 17.41
C ARG A 325 10.29 -2.25 18.47
N GLN A 326 10.65 -2.39 19.75
CA GLN A 326 9.94 -1.72 20.84
C GLN A 326 10.00 -0.19 20.70
N GLN A 327 11.17 0.36 20.36
CA GLN A 327 11.32 1.81 20.11
C GLN A 327 10.52 2.27 18.89
N ALA A 328 10.54 1.52 17.79
CA ALA A 328 9.77 1.83 16.60
C ALA A 328 8.26 1.80 16.87
N LEU A 329 7.77 0.80 17.63
CA LEU A 329 6.36 0.74 18.06
C LEU A 329 5.97 1.93 18.93
N GLN A 330 6.83 2.35 19.87
CA GLN A 330 6.59 3.54 20.69
C GLN A 330 6.53 4.81 19.82
N ALA A 331 7.45 4.95 18.86
CA ALA A 331 7.48 6.06 17.93
C ALA A 331 6.19 6.12 17.10
N VAL A 332 5.78 5.01 16.46
CA VAL A 332 4.55 4.93 15.67
C VAL A 332 3.31 5.23 16.53
N ASN A 333 3.24 4.70 17.76
CA ASN A 333 2.12 4.96 18.66
C ASN A 333 2.02 6.44 19.08
N SER A 334 3.13 7.18 19.06
CA SER A 334 3.18 8.62 19.36
C SER A 334 2.71 9.53 18.22
N LEU A 335 2.43 8.99 17.02
CA LEU A 335 1.93 9.77 15.90
C LEU A 335 0.59 10.45 16.26
N VAL A 336 0.45 11.71 15.85
CA VAL A 336 -0.76 12.51 16.04
C VAL A 336 -1.03 13.23 14.72
N ALA A 337 -2.28 13.15 14.26
CA ALA A 337 -2.74 13.82 13.04
C ALA A 337 -2.85 15.34 13.28
N ASN A 338 -2.16 16.14 12.47
CA ASN A 338 -2.24 17.59 12.46
C ASN A 338 -1.57 18.20 11.21
N GLY A 339 -2.09 19.30 10.70
CA GLY A 339 -1.52 20.07 9.58
C GLY A 339 -2.09 19.69 8.22
N GLY A 340 -1.49 20.24 7.15
CA GLY A 340 -1.82 19.91 5.75
C GLY A 340 -1.03 18.71 5.24
N THR A 341 -0.92 18.57 3.91
CA THR A 341 -0.26 17.43 3.25
C THR A 341 0.81 17.93 2.28
N ASN A 342 2.09 17.65 2.55
CA ASN A 342 3.25 17.99 1.72
C ASN A 342 4.04 16.72 1.38
N ILE A 343 3.61 16.03 0.32
CA ILE A 343 4.16 14.74 -0.09
C ILE A 343 5.60 14.89 -0.55
N ALA A 344 5.90 15.98 -1.28
CA ALA A 344 7.23 16.25 -1.81
C ALA A 344 8.31 16.36 -0.72
N GLU A 345 8.03 17.03 0.39
CA GLU A 345 9.00 17.14 1.49
C GLU A 345 9.22 15.80 2.18
N GLY A 346 8.16 15.02 2.38
CA GLY A 346 8.23 13.67 2.93
C GLY A 346 9.14 12.76 2.11
N LEU A 347 8.94 12.74 0.79
CA LEU A 347 9.75 11.95 -0.13
C LEU A 347 11.19 12.45 -0.22
N ARG A 348 11.42 13.76 -0.28
CA ARG A 348 12.78 14.34 -0.30
C ARG A 348 13.58 13.92 0.94
N LYS A 349 12.93 13.94 2.11
CA LYS A 349 13.55 13.50 3.37
C LYS A 349 13.79 11.99 3.38
N GLY A 350 12.87 11.20 2.82
CA GLY A 350 13.02 9.76 2.64
C GLY A 350 14.20 9.39 1.75
N ALA A 351 14.27 9.98 0.56
CA ALA A 351 15.38 9.79 -0.37
C ALA A 351 16.72 10.16 0.27
N LYS A 352 16.78 11.35 0.89
CA LYS A 352 17.99 11.84 1.57
C LYS A 352 18.47 10.88 2.67
N LEU A 353 17.56 10.31 3.44
CA LEU A 353 17.90 9.32 4.47
C LEU A 353 18.53 8.07 3.86
N VAL A 354 17.99 7.61 2.72
CA VAL A 354 18.54 6.46 1.99
C VAL A 354 19.89 6.82 1.35
N GLU A 355 20.08 8.04 0.86
CA GLU A 355 21.34 8.52 0.27
C GLU A 355 22.46 8.69 1.32
N ASP A 356 22.15 9.30 2.46
CA ASP A 356 23.11 9.67 3.52
C ASP A 356 23.55 8.48 4.41
N ARG A 357 22.92 7.31 4.27
CA ARG A 357 23.21 6.13 5.09
C ARG A 357 24.64 5.62 4.88
N ARG A 358 25.35 5.37 5.98
CA ARG A 358 26.75 4.89 5.93
C ARG A 358 26.82 3.44 5.48
N GLU A 359 26.00 2.61 6.09
CA GLU A 359 25.91 1.20 5.79
C GLU A 359 24.73 0.94 4.85
N LYS A 360 24.86 -0.03 3.94
CA LYS A 360 23.82 -0.32 2.94
C LYS A 360 23.46 -1.80 2.98
N ASN A 361 22.21 -2.10 3.35
CA ASN A 361 21.67 -3.43 3.09
C ASN A 361 21.52 -3.64 1.57
N PRO A 362 21.52 -4.90 1.07
CA PRO A 362 21.43 -5.19 -0.35
C PRO A 362 20.17 -4.63 -1.02
N VAL A 363 19.05 -4.64 -0.29
CA VAL A 363 17.73 -4.19 -0.72
C VAL A 363 17.35 -2.91 0.03
N ALA A 364 16.84 -1.91 -0.67
CA ALA A 364 16.31 -0.68 -0.08
C ALA A 364 15.01 -0.28 -0.76
N SER A 365 14.01 0.16 0.01
CA SER A 365 12.71 0.54 -0.52
C SER A 365 12.04 1.61 0.35
N ILE A 366 11.23 2.46 -0.29
CA ILE A 366 10.41 3.47 0.37
C ILE A 366 8.94 3.06 0.26
N ILE A 367 8.22 3.09 1.39
CA ILE A 367 6.76 2.98 1.40
C ILE A 367 6.18 4.36 1.70
N LEU A 368 5.37 4.88 0.77
CA LEU A 368 4.62 6.12 0.94
C LEU A 368 3.16 5.80 1.23
N LEU A 369 2.59 6.37 2.29
CA LEU A 369 1.15 6.32 2.54
C LEU A 369 0.59 7.73 2.71
N SER A 370 -0.50 8.02 2.00
CA SER A 370 -1.20 9.32 2.01
C SER A 370 -2.69 9.12 1.81
N ASP A 371 -3.52 9.90 2.51
CA ASP A 371 -4.98 9.96 2.30
C ASP A 371 -5.46 11.28 1.71
N GLY A 372 -4.56 12.26 1.55
CA GLY A 372 -4.89 13.61 1.10
C GLY A 372 -4.21 14.02 -0.21
N GLN A 373 -4.68 15.14 -0.75
CA GLN A 373 -4.09 15.86 -1.88
C GLN A 373 -2.90 16.71 -1.42
N ASP A 374 -1.83 16.80 -2.23
CA ASP A 374 -0.72 17.69 -1.92
C ASP A 374 -1.21 19.16 -1.92
N THR A 375 -1.22 19.78 -0.75
CA THR A 375 -1.76 21.14 -0.58
C THR A 375 -0.72 22.21 -0.90
N TYR A 376 0.56 21.86 -0.98
CA TYR A 376 1.66 22.82 -1.03
C TYR A 376 2.32 22.92 -2.41
N THR A 377 2.28 21.86 -3.22
CA THR A 377 2.89 21.87 -4.56
C THR A 377 1.92 22.28 -5.68
N VAL A 378 0.61 22.21 -5.45
CA VAL A 378 -0.44 22.46 -6.47
C VAL A 378 -0.72 23.96 -6.72
N ASN A 379 -0.26 24.87 -5.85
CA ASN A 379 -0.65 26.30 -5.91
C ASN A 379 0.33 27.26 -6.61
N SER A 380 1.33 26.78 -7.37
CA SER A 380 2.18 27.66 -8.19
C SER A 380 1.95 27.46 -9.68
N ASN A 381 1.13 28.36 -10.26
CA ASN A 381 1.07 28.76 -11.67
C ASN A 381 0.54 27.74 -12.71
N ASN A 382 -0.67 28.02 -13.22
CA ASN A 382 -1.12 27.85 -14.60
C ASN A 382 -0.42 26.75 -15.44
N GLN A 383 -0.87 25.49 -15.31
CA GLN A 383 -1.08 24.50 -16.38
C GLN A 383 -1.43 23.13 -15.78
N ASN A 384 -2.32 22.39 -16.45
CA ASN A 384 -2.91 21.10 -16.08
C ASN A 384 -1.93 19.90 -15.98
N LEU A 385 -0.66 20.10 -15.63
CA LEU A 385 0.30 19.00 -15.43
C LEU A 385 1.27 19.38 -14.30
N THR A 386 0.91 19.07 -13.06
CA THR A 386 1.84 19.06 -11.94
C THR A 386 2.92 18.01 -12.24
N ASN A 387 4.09 18.46 -12.69
CA ASN A 387 5.24 17.59 -12.98
C ASN A 387 5.87 17.12 -11.66
N TYR A 388 5.24 16.14 -11.01
CA TYR A 388 5.80 15.43 -9.85
C TYR A 388 7.15 14.77 -10.14
N GLU A 389 7.49 14.60 -11.43
CA GLU A 389 8.85 14.34 -11.88
C GLU A 389 9.86 15.26 -11.21
N MET A 390 9.60 16.58 -11.16
CA MET A 390 10.48 17.59 -10.53
C MET A 390 10.61 17.47 -9.01
N LEU A 391 9.70 16.75 -8.35
CA LEU A 391 9.68 16.58 -6.90
C LEU A 391 10.46 15.36 -6.43
N LEU A 392 10.76 14.42 -7.34
CA LEU A 392 11.60 13.27 -7.04
C LEU A 392 13.08 13.67 -7.10
N PRO A 393 13.85 13.44 -6.01
CA PRO A 393 15.31 13.54 -6.04
C PRO A 393 15.91 12.67 -7.14
N LEU A 394 17.05 13.08 -7.69
CA LEU A 394 17.72 12.37 -8.78
C LEU A 394 17.97 10.88 -8.45
N SER A 395 18.19 10.55 -7.17
CA SER A 395 18.40 9.19 -6.66
C SER A 395 17.15 8.30 -6.63
N ILE A 396 15.96 8.84 -6.90
CA ILE A 396 14.74 8.06 -7.13
C ILE A 396 14.48 7.93 -8.63
N ARG A 397 15.07 8.79 -9.46
CA ARG A 397 14.90 8.74 -10.91
C ARG A 397 15.82 7.69 -11.54
N PRO A 398 15.44 7.13 -12.71
CA PRO A 398 16.36 6.33 -13.50
C PRO A 398 17.47 7.23 -14.05
N ASP A 399 18.63 7.28 -13.40
CA ASP A 399 19.85 7.82 -14.01
C ASP A 399 20.59 6.67 -14.72
N GLU A 400 21.05 6.92 -15.95
CA GLU A 400 21.79 5.95 -16.76
C GLU A 400 23.21 5.69 -16.21
N ALA A 401 23.76 6.60 -15.40
CA ALA A 401 25.15 6.56 -14.94
C ALA A 401 25.33 6.10 -13.48
N LEU A 402 24.35 6.33 -12.60
CA LEU A 402 24.38 5.97 -11.19
C LEU A 402 23.20 5.03 -10.91
N GLY A 403 23.45 3.72 -10.90
CA GLY A 403 22.46 2.65 -10.68
C GLY A 403 21.81 2.61 -9.30
N PHE A 404 21.35 3.75 -8.79
CA PHE A 404 20.62 3.89 -7.55
C PHE A 404 19.15 4.15 -7.88
N LYS A 405 18.35 3.08 -7.96
CA LYS A 405 16.89 3.17 -8.08
C LYS A 405 16.29 2.72 -6.77
N ILE A 406 15.71 3.64 -6.00
CA ILE A 406 14.96 3.29 -4.79
C ILE A 406 13.48 3.22 -5.15
N PRO A 407 12.87 2.02 -5.20
CA PRO A 407 11.45 1.89 -5.51
C PRO A 407 10.60 2.52 -4.41
N VAL A 408 9.63 3.35 -4.82
CA VAL A 408 8.63 3.95 -3.94
C VAL A 408 7.29 3.24 -4.14
N HIS A 409 6.88 2.43 -3.17
CA HIS A 409 5.56 1.81 -3.15
C HIS A 409 4.56 2.76 -2.49
N ALA A 410 3.60 3.26 -3.27
CA ALA A 410 2.64 4.26 -2.84
C ALA A 410 1.28 3.62 -2.50
N PHE A 411 0.74 3.97 -1.34
CA PHE A 411 -0.55 3.49 -0.83
C PHE A 411 -1.52 4.66 -0.67
N GLY A 412 -2.45 4.77 -1.61
CA GLY A 412 -3.53 5.75 -1.55
C GLY A 412 -4.65 5.25 -0.64
N PHE A 413 -4.95 5.98 0.42
CA PHE A 413 -5.92 5.56 1.43
C PHE A 413 -7.23 6.37 1.34
N GLY A 414 -8.36 5.67 1.19
CA GLY A 414 -9.69 6.29 1.07
C GLY A 414 -9.89 7.01 -0.28
N THR A 415 -10.98 7.76 -0.43
CA THR A 415 -11.35 8.41 -1.70
C THR A 415 -10.69 9.75 -1.95
N ASP A 416 -10.06 10.35 -0.93
CA ASP A 416 -9.62 11.75 -0.95
C ASP A 416 -8.16 11.93 -1.39
N HIS A 417 -7.43 10.83 -1.60
CA HIS A 417 -6.01 10.85 -1.93
C HIS A 417 -5.75 11.24 -3.39
N ASP A 418 -4.56 11.80 -3.65
CA ASP A 418 -4.14 12.14 -5.01
C ASP A 418 -3.63 10.90 -5.77
N ALA A 419 -4.57 10.13 -6.31
CA ALA A 419 -4.26 8.89 -7.03
C ALA A 419 -3.31 9.12 -8.22
N SER A 420 -3.50 10.19 -8.98
CA SER A 420 -2.70 10.51 -10.16
C SER A 420 -1.24 10.77 -9.78
N SER A 421 -1.02 11.54 -8.73
CA SER A 421 0.32 11.92 -8.27
C SER A 421 1.06 10.76 -7.64
N MET A 422 0.37 10.01 -6.78
CA MET A 422 0.92 8.82 -6.14
C MET A 422 1.27 7.73 -7.16
N HIS A 423 0.43 7.54 -8.18
CA HIS A 423 0.75 6.65 -9.29
C HIS A 423 2.00 7.12 -10.03
N SER A 424 2.07 8.39 -10.45
CA SER A 424 3.24 8.93 -11.16
C SER A 424 4.54 8.79 -10.35
N ILE A 425 4.50 9.07 -9.05
CA ILE A 425 5.65 8.88 -8.14
C ILE A 425 6.13 7.42 -8.16
N SER A 426 5.19 6.48 -7.99
CA SER A 426 5.53 5.05 -7.96
C SER A 426 6.07 4.58 -9.32
N GLU A 427 5.47 5.03 -10.42
CA GLU A 427 5.84 4.68 -11.79
C GLU A 427 7.27 5.13 -12.12
N ILE A 428 7.61 6.39 -11.84
CA ILE A 428 8.94 6.94 -12.10
C ILE A 428 10.01 6.23 -11.25
N SER A 429 9.67 5.87 -10.01
CA SER A 429 10.60 5.18 -9.10
C SER A 429 10.79 3.69 -9.37
N GLY A 430 9.96 3.07 -10.21
CA GLY A 430 9.91 1.61 -10.39
C GLY A 430 9.25 0.86 -9.21
N GLY A 431 8.46 1.56 -8.42
CA GLY A 431 7.62 1.02 -7.35
C GLY A 431 6.23 0.62 -7.85
N THR A 432 5.27 0.52 -6.92
CA THR A 432 3.89 0.12 -7.25
C THR A 432 2.88 1.04 -6.57
N PHE A 433 1.73 1.24 -7.20
CA PHE A 433 0.61 2.00 -6.63
C PHE A 433 -0.52 1.07 -6.20
N SER A 434 -0.85 1.11 -4.91
CA SER A 434 -1.92 0.33 -4.29
C SER A 434 -3.02 1.26 -3.79
N PHE A 435 -4.27 0.95 -4.17
CA PHE A 435 -5.45 1.69 -3.73
C PHE A 435 -6.16 0.94 -2.61
N ILE A 436 -6.27 1.58 -1.45
CA ILE A 436 -6.96 1.06 -0.28
C ILE A 436 -8.28 1.81 -0.14
N GLU A 437 -9.36 1.17 -0.56
CA GLU A 437 -10.70 1.75 -0.52
C GLU A 437 -11.31 1.66 0.88
N THR A 438 -11.23 0.47 1.50
CA THR A 438 -11.85 0.20 2.79
C THR A 438 -10.83 0.12 3.92
N GLU A 439 -11.26 0.51 5.10
CA GLU A 439 -10.46 0.52 6.33
C GLU A 439 -9.92 -0.87 6.73
N GLY A 440 -10.59 -1.95 6.32
CA GLY A 440 -10.23 -3.32 6.67
C GLY A 440 -9.01 -3.88 5.92
N VAL A 441 -8.70 -3.37 4.73
CA VAL A 441 -7.70 -3.98 3.83
C VAL A 441 -6.32 -3.33 3.88
N ILE A 442 -6.13 -2.24 4.63
CA ILE A 442 -4.82 -1.56 4.76
C ILE A 442 -3.73 -2.50 5.30
N GLN A 443 -4.02 -3.29 6.33
CA GLN A 443 -3.02 -4.19 6.90
C GLN A 443 -2.64 -5.28 5.88
N ASP A 444 -3.60 -5.79 5.11
CA ASP A 444 -3.37 -6.82 4.08
C ASP A 444 -2.57 -6.24 2.91
N ALA A 445 -2.83 -5.01 2.50
CA ALA A 445 -2.05 -4.31 1.47
C ALA A 445 -0.57 -4.15 1.88
N PHE A 446 -0.33 -3.77 3.15
CA PHE A 446 1.02 -3.68 3.70
C PHE A 446 1.67 -5.06 3.80
N ALA A 447 0.92 -6.07 4.24
CA ALA A 447 1.38 -7.45 4.33
C ALA A 447 1.83 -8.01 2.98
N GLN A 448 1.06 -7.76 1.91
CA GLN A 448 1.42 -8.12 0.55
C GLN A 448 2.74 -7.46 0.12
N CYS A 449 2.89 -6.15 0.35
CA CYS A 449 4.10 -5.43 -0.03
C CYS A 449 5.34 -5.92 0.71
N ILE A 450 5.27 -6.07 2.05
CA ILE A 450 6.42 -6.59 2.81
C ILE A 450 6.71 -8.05 2.47
N GLY A 451 5.71 -8.87 2.14
CA GLY A 451 5.91 -10.24 1.69
C GLY A 451 6.77 -10.31 0.43
N GLY A 452 6.59 -9.36 -0.49
CA GLY A 452 7.47 -9.17 -1.64
C GLY A 452 8.87 -8.70 -1.23
N LEU A 453 8.97 -7.56 -0.54
CA LEU A 453 10.25 -6.93 -0.17
C LEU A 453 11.16 -7.83 0.66
N LEU A 454 10.60 -8.66 1.54
CA LEU A 454 11.35 -9.62 2.36
C LEU A 454 11.70 -10.92 1.62
N SER A 455 11.36 -11.03 0.33
CA SER A 455 11.61 -12.23 -0.48
C SER A 455 12.45 -11.93 -1.73
N VAL A 456 13.15 -10.80 -1.79
CA VAL A 456 14.04 -10.47 -2.92
C VAL A 456 15.18 -11.50 -3.00
N VAL A 457 15.29 -12.16 -4.16
CA VAL A 457 16.31 -13.19 -4.45
C VAL A 457 17.19 -12.83 -5.65
N VAL A 458 16.78 -11.84 -6.45
CA VAL A 458 17.49 -11.38 -7.64
C VAL A 458 17.52 -9.86 -7.61
N LYS A 459 18.69 -9.27 -7.82
CA LYS A 459 18.88 -7.82 -7.87
C LYS A 459 19.43 -7.40 -9.23
N ASP A 460 18.97 -6.25 -9.73
CA ASP A 460 19.48 -5.61 -10.96
C ASP A 460 19.51 -6.57 -12.17
N LEU A 461 18.40 -7.26 -12.44
CA LEU A 461 18.30 -8.17 -13.59
C LEU A 461 18.24 -7.38 -14.90
N HIS A 462 19.21 -7.64 -15.76
CA HIS A 462 19.27 -7.15 -17.13
C HIS A 462 19.12 -8.30 -18.12
N VAL A 463 18.21 -8.12 -19.07
CA VAL A 463 17.95 -9.08 -20.13
C VAL A 463 18.50 -8.53 -21.44
N ARG A 464 19.31 -9.32 -22.12
CA ARG A 464 19.81 -9.06 -23.46
C ARG A 464 19.22 -10.07 -24.44
N ILE A 465 18.65 -9.59 -25.52
CA ILE A 465 18.05 -10.40 -26.59
C ILE A 465 18.91 -10.20 -27.83
N ASP A 466 19.47 -11.28 -28.37
CA ASP A 466 20.29 -11.26 -29.58
C ASP A 466 19.61 -12.08 -30.69
N ILE A 467 19.42 -11.45 -31.86
CA ILE A 467 18.93 -12.13 -33.05
C ILE A 467 20.05 -13.01 -33.62
N VAL A 468 19.75 -14.29 -33.85
CA VAL A 468 20.74 -15.25 -34.34
C VAL A 468 20.80 -15.25 -35.86
N HIS A 469 19.65 -15.19 -36.53
CA HIS A 469 19.58 -15.31 -37.97
C HIS A 469 19.88 -13.98 -38.68
N PRO A 470 20.73 -13.97 -39.74
CA PRO A 470 21.21 -12.73 -40.34
C PRO A 470 20.11 -11.88 -40.98
N ASN A 471 19.06 -12.52 -41.50
CA ASN A 471 17.98 -11.83 -42.22
C ASN A 471 16.78 -11.47 -41.33
N ILE A 472 16.81 -11.82 -40.04
CA ILE A 472 15.77 -11.46 -39.08
C ILE A 472 16.11 -10.12 -38.46
N ARG A 473 15.09 -9.30 -38.22
CA ARG A 473 15.21 -8.02 -37.53
C ARG A 473 14.30 -8.00 -36.31
N LEU A 474 14.83 -7.42 -35.23
CA LEU A 474 14.07 -7.12 -34.03
C LEU A 474 13.18 -5.91 -34.30
N GLY A 475 11.87 -6.09 -34.15
CA GLY A 475 10.85 -5.06 -34.36
C GLY A 475 10.62 -4.24 -33.09
N SER A 476 9.68 -4.68 -32.26
CA SER A 476 9.31 -4.00 -31.01
C SER A 476 9.47 -4.92 -29.79
N LEU A 477 9.74 -4.30 -28.63
CA LEU A 477 9.81 -4.96 -27.33
C LEU A 477 8.66 -4.44 -26.48
N LYS A 478 7.63 -5.25 -26.25
CA LYS A 478 6.54 -4.89 -25.34
C LYS A 478 6.90 -5.34 -23.93
N ALA A 479 7.56 -4.43 -23.20
CA ALA A 479 8.01 -4.67 -21.83
C ALA A 479 7.17 -3.94 -20.76
N GLY A 480 6.02 -3.33 -21.10
CA GLY A 480 5.23 -2.56 -20.12
C GLY A 480 6.00 -1.33 -19.64
N SER A 481 6.07 -1.12 -18.32
CA SER A 481 6.78 0.02 -17.70
C SER A 481 8.29 -0.19 -17.56
N TYR A 482 8.80 -1.37 -17.95
CA TYR A 482 10.21 -1.68 -17.85
C TYR A 482 11.01 -0.94 -18.93
N PRO A 483 12.08 -0.20 -18.54
CA PRO A 483 12.98 0.42 -19.50
C PRO A 483 13.52 -0.62 -20.47
N ASN A 484 13.37 -0.35 -21.75
CA ASN A 484 13.82 -1.23 -22.80
C ASN A 484 14.39 -0.40 -23.96
N ARG A 485 15.33 -0.98 -24.68
CA ARG A 485 15.95 -0.35 -25.84
C ARG A 485 16.26 -1.38 -26.91
N VAL A 486 16.00 -1.01 -28.16
CA VAL A 486 16.44 -1.75 -29.34
C VAL A 486 17.61 -0.98 -29.94
N MET A 487 18.73 -1.64 -30.16
CA MET A 487 19.90 -1.01 -30.78
C MET A 487 19.62 -0.64 -32.24
N SER A 488 20.33 0.37 -32.76
CA SER A 488 20.19 0.82 -34.16
C SER A 488 20.43 -0.28 -35.20
N ASN A 489 21.15 -1.34 -34.83
CA ASN A 489 21.38 -2.51 -35.68
C ASN A 489 20.14 -3.43 -35.81
N GLN A 490 19.07 -3.20 -35.03
CA GLN A 490 17.86 -4.04 -34.94
C GLN A 490 18.18 -5.53 -34.75
N ARG A 491 19.32 -5.84 -34.11
CA ARG A 491 19.77 -7.21 -33.82
C ARG A 491 19.91 -7.49 -32.35
N THR A 492 20.03 -6.45 -31.53
CA THR A 492 20.12 -6.59 -30.08
C THR A 492 19.07 -5.72 -29.41
N GLY A 493 18.36 -6.31 -28.46
CA GLY A 493 17.46 -5.65 -27.54
C GLY A 493 17.93 -5.77 -26.09
N PHE A 494 17.59 -4.80 -25.25
CA PHE A 494 17.82 -4.84 -23.82
C PHE A 494 16.54 -4.52 -23.06
N ILE A 495 16.31 -5.20 -21.94
CA ILE A 495 15.23 -4.93 -21.00
C ILE A 495 15.83 -4.89 -19.59
N ASP A 496 15.60 -3.79 -18.88
CA ASP A 496 16.04 -3.61 -17.50
C ASP A 496 14.88 -4.01 -16.57
N VAL A 497 14.95 -5.22 -16.02
CA VAL A 497 13.88 -5.81 -15.20
C VAL A 497 14.01 -5.38 -13.73
N GLY A 498 15.24 -5.16 -13.25
CA GLY A 498 15.50 -4.80 -11.86
C GLY A 498 15.35 -5.99 -10.91
N ASP A 499 14.76 -5.76 -9.74
CA ASP A 499 14.71 -6.78 -8.68
C ASP A 499 13.54 -7.76 -8.87
N LEU A 500 13.77 -9.04 -8.55
CA LEU A 500 12.71 -10.06 -8.47
C LEU A 500 12.58 -10.67 -7.07
N TYR A 501 11.33 -10.84 -6.66
CA TYR A 501 10.93 -11.58 -5.48
C TYR A 501 10.97 -13.09 -5.75
N ALA A 502 11.07 -13.90 -4.69
CA ALA A 502 11.04 -15.35 -4.82
C ALA A 502 9.74 -15.80 -5.46
N ASP A 503 9.84 -16.77 -6.38
CA ASP A 503 8.72 -17.30 -7.18
C ASP A 503 8.02 -16.28 -8.09
N GLU A 504 8.58 -15.09 -8.25
CA GLU A 504 8.02 -14.05 -9.10
C GLU A 504 8.27 -14.34 -10.59
N GLU A 505 7.26 -14.03 -11.42
CA GLU A 505 7.28 -14.29 -12.86
C GLU A 505 7.19 -12.97 -13.65
N ARG A 506 7.91 -12.92 -14.78
CA ARG A 506 7.91 -11.79 -15.72
C ARG A 506 7.81 -12.25 -17.15
N ASP A 507 6.83 -11.71 -17.85
CA ASP A 507 6.51 -12.03 -19.23
C ASP A 507 6.69 -10.81 -20.14
N PHE A 508 7.52 -10.96 -21.18
CA PHE A 508 7.81 -9.92 -22.17
C PHE A 508 7.51 -10.42 -23.58
N LEU A 509 6.90 -9.58 -24.42
CA LEU A 509 6.64 -9.93 -25.82
C LEU A 509 7.67 -9.26 -26.72
N VAL A 510 8.30 -10.07 -27.56
CA VAL A 510 9.33 -9.67 -28.51
C VAL A 510 8.78 -9.88 -29.91
N SER A 511 8.67 -8.81 -30.70
CA SER A 511 8.25 -8.88 -32.09
C SER A 511 9.46 -8.95 -33.01
N VAL A 512 9.50 -9.93 -33.91
CA VAL A 512 10.58 -10.11 -34.90
C VAL A 512 10.01 -10.23 -36.31
N ASN A 513 10.75 -9.74 -37.31
CA ASN A 513 10.42 -9.97 -38.72
C ASN A 513 10.99 -11.32 -39.17
N VAL A 514 10.12 -12.22 -39.59
CA VAL A 514 10.47 -13.56 -40.08
C VAL A 514 10.32 -13.57 -41.60
N PRO A 515 11.41 -13.55 -42.38
CA PRO A 515 11.34 -13.55 -43.83
C PRO A 515 10.87 -14.90 -44.39
N ALA A 516 10.43 -14.93 -45.64
CA ALA A 516 10.19 -16.18 -46.36
C ALA A 516 11.53 -16.90 -46.61
N GLU A 517 11.58 -18.20 -46.37
CA GLU A 517 12.79 -18.99 -46.46
C GLU A 517 12.50 -20.35 -47.10
N ILE A 518 13.03 -20.53 -48.31
CA ILE A 518 12.73 -21.68 -49.18
C ILE A 518 13.67 -22.86 -48.88
N SER A 519 14.86 -22.57 -48.34
CA SER A 519 15.92 -23.55 -48.09
C SER A 519 16.16 -23.66 -46.59
N GLY A 520 15.52 -24.65 -45.94
CA GLY A 520 15.67 -24.91 -44.51
C GLY A 520 14.40 -25.47 -43.88
N ASP A 521 14.56 -26.44 -42.97
CA ASP A 521 13.45 -27.02 -42.20
C ASP A 521 13.19 -26.27 -40.89
N LYS A 522 14.17 -25.49 -40.42
CA LYS A 522 14.10 -24.73 -39.18
C LYS A 522 14.78 -23.38 -39.35
N THR A 523 14.16 -22.34 -38.80
CA THR A 523 14.76 -21.00 -38.71
C THR A 523 15.01 -20.67 -37.25
N SER A 524 16.26 -20.36 -36.89
CA SER A 524 16.61 -19.82 -35.58
C SER A 524 16.21 -18.35 -35.49
N LEU A 525 15.55 -17.94 -34.41
CA LEU A 525 15.06 -16.57 -34.26
C LEU A 525 16.02 -15.74 -33.39
N LEU A 526 16.07 -16.06 -32.09
CA LEU A 526 16.75 -15.26 -31.10
C LEU A 526 17.33 -16.12 -29.98
N LYS A 527 18.31 -15.56 -29.26
CA LYS A 527 18.88 -16.10 -28.03
C LYS A 527 18.78 -15.03 -26.94
N VAL A 528 18.45 -15.47 -25.73
CA VAL A 528 18.29 -14.58 -24.58
C VAL A 528 19.43 -14.79 -23.60
N LYS A 529 19.98 -13.72 -23.05
CA LYS A 529 20.96 -13.74 -21.98
C LYS A 529 20.46 -12.88 -20.83
N CYS A 530 20.65 -13.33 -19.60
CA CYS A 530 20.28 -12.62 -18.39
C CYS A 530 21.50 -12.43 -17.51
N VAL A 531 21.67 -11.23 -16.95
CA VAL A 531 22.72 -10.90 -15.99
C VAL A 531 22.07 -10.28 -14.77
N TYR A 532 22.38 -10.78 -13.57
CA TYR A 532 21.85 -10.24 -12.32
C TYR A 532 22.82 -10.43 -11.16
N ASN A 533 22.56 -9.77 -10.04
CA ASN A 533 23.32 -9.89 -8.80
C ASN A 533 22.54 -10.72 -7.77
N ASP A 534 23.18 -11.72 -7.17
CA ASP A 534 22.62 -12.45 -6.03
C ASP A 534 22.78 -11.60 -4.75
N PRO A 535 21.68 -11.25 -4.04
CA PRO A 535 21.75 -10.37 -2.89
C PRO A 535 22.38 -11.02 -1.64
N LEU A 536 22.50 -12.35 -1.59
CA LEU A 536 23.13 -13.08 -0.49
C LEU A 536 24.64 -13.23 -0.70
N THR A 537 25.07 -13.67 -1.89
CA THR A 537 26.49 -13.89 -2.21
C THR A 537 27.18 -12.63 -2.70
N LYS A 538 26.42 -11.66 -3.21
CA LYS A 538 26.89 -10.43 -3.89
C LYS A 538 27.67 -10.71 -5.18
N GLU A 539 27.52 -11.91 -5.76
CA GLU A 539 28.15 -12.29 -7.01
C GLU A 539 27.22 -11.99 -8.20
N SER A 540 27.81 -11.62 -9.34
CA SER A 540 27.09 -11.45 -10.60
C SER A 540 26.92 -12.80 -11.29
N VAL A 541 25.67 -13.21 -11.52
CA VAL A 541 25.31 -14.44 -12.22
C VAL A 541 24.93 -14.10 -13.67
N THR A 542 25.51 -14.82 -14.63
CA THR A 542 25.15 -14.73 -16.05
C THR A 542 24.53 -16.04 -16.50
N LEU A 543 23.35 -15.97 -17.10
CA LEU A 543 22.60 -17.10 -17.63
C LEU A 543 22.34 -16.89 -19.12
N GLU A 544 22.37 -17.98 -19.88
CA GLU A 544 21.97 -17.99 -21.28
C GLU A 544 20.78 -18.91 -21.45
N GLY A 545 19.71 -18.40 -22.04
CA GLY A 545 18.53 -19.19 -22.40
C GLY A 545 18.76 -20.00 -23.67
N GLU A 546 17.84 -20.94 -23.91
CA GLU A 546 17.82 -21.74 -25.13
C GLU A 546 17.59 -20.88 -26.37
N GLU A 547 18.10 -21.36 -27.50
CA GLU A 547 17.89 -20.71 -28.80
C GLU A 547 16.46 -20.98 -29.30
N VAL A 548 15.73 -19.91 -29.59
CA VAL A 548 14.35 -20.00 -30.08
C VAL A 548 14.36 -20.38 -31.55
N ARG A 549 13.65 -21.45 -31.91
CA ARG A 549 13.59 -21.96 -33.29
C ARG A 549 12.14 -22.21 -33.70
N ILE A 550 11.84 -21.92 -34.96
CA ILE A 550 10.56 -22.26 -35.59
C ILE A 550 10.76 -23.31 -36.69
N THR A 551 9.76 -24.15 -36.91
CA THR A 551 9.79 -25.15 -37.99
C THR A 551 9.20 -24.55 -39.27
N ARG A 552 9.83 -24.81 -40.42
CA ARG A 552 9.35 -24.36 -41.72
C ARG A 552 8.65 -25.50 -42.46
N THR A 553 7.36 -25.34 -42.74
CA THR A 553 6.54 -26.38 -43.40
C THR A 553 6.18 -26.01 -44.85
N GLU A 554 5.85 -27.00 -45.68
CA GLU A 554 5.41 -26.77 -47.06
C GLU A 554 3.93 -26.36 -47.16
N MET A 555 3.10 -26.84 -46.23
CA MET A 555 1.67 -26.55 -46.17
C MET A 555 1.36 -25.79 -44.88
N ALA A 556 0.41 -24.85 -44.95
CA ALA A 556 -0.20 -24.24 -43.79
C ALA A 556 -1.05 -25.30 -43.08
N ARG A 557 -0.56 -25.81 -41.93
CA ARG A 557 -1.41 -26.56 -41.00
C ARG A 557 -2.28 -25.57 -40.25
N GLN A 558 -3.40 -26.04 -39.70
CA GLN A 558 -4.18 -25.26 -38.75
C GLN A 558 -3.22 -24.75 -37.66
N GLU A 559 -3.12 -23.43 -37.52
CA GLU A 559 -2.16 -22.80 -36.64
C GLU A 559 -2.60 -22.99 -35.19
N ASP A 560 -1.95 -23.92 -34.48
CA ASP A 560 -2.09 -24.05 -33.03
C ASP A 560 -1.36 -22.86 -32.38
N VAL A 561 -2.10 -21.78 -32.15
CA VAL A 561 -1.61 -20.59 -31.45
C VAL A 561 -1.28 -20.96 -30.01
N SER A 562 -0.09 -20.58 -29.53
CA SER A 562 0.29 -20.79 -28.12
C SER A 562 -0.63 -20.01 -27.19
N ILE A 563 -1.23 -20.74 -26.23
CA ILE A 563 -2.11 -20.16 -25.20
C ILE A 563 -1.33 -19.17 -24.34
N GLU A 564 -0.05 -19.46 -24.05
CA GLU A 564 0.82 -18.61 -23.25
C GLU A 564 1.08 -17.26 -23.95
N VAL A 565 1.37 -17.28 -25.25
CA VAL A 565 1.60 -16.07 -26.04
C VAL A 565 0.31 -15.25 -26.14
N ASP A 566 -0.81 -15.88 -26.49
CA ASP A 566 -2.11 -15.20 -26.61
C ASP A 566 -2.56 -14.59 -25.27
N ARG A 567 -2.38 -15.31 -24.15
CA ARG A 567 -2.67 -14.79 -22.81
C ARG A 567 -1.90 -13.50 -22.53
N GLN A 568 -0.61 -13.46 -22.84
CA GLN A 568 0.23 -12.29 -22.59
C GLN A 568 -0.04 -11.15 -23.59
N GLN A 569 -0.40 -11.46 -24.83
CA GLN A 569 -0.92 -10.46 -25.77
C GLN A 569 -2.21 -9.82 -25.23
N ASN A 570 -3.12 -10.62 -24.65
CA ASN A 570 -4.36 -10.14 -24.06
C ASN A 570 -4.11 -9.25 -22.84
N ARG A 571 -3.14 -9.58 -21.98
CA ARG A 571 -2.70 -8.68 -20.89
C ARG A 571 -2.24 -7.32 -21.42
N VAL A 572 -1.39 -7.31 -22.44
CA VAL A 572 -0.85 -6.05 -22.98
C VAL A 572 -1.95 -5.22 -23.65
N ARG A 573 -2.84 -5.85 -24.42
CA ARG A 573 -4.04 -5.19 -24.98
C ARG A 573 -4.96 -4.64 -23.88
N ALA A 574 -5.11 -5.35 -22.76
CA ALA A 574 -5.89 -4.88 -21.61
C ALA A 574 -5.28 -3.59 -21.02
N ALA A 575 -3.98 -3.58 -20.78
CA ALA A 575 -3.28 -2.39 -20.26
C ALA A 575 -3.36 -1.20 -21.23
N GLU A 576 -3.22 -1.43 -22.54
CA GLU A 576 -3.40 -0.41 -23.57
C GLU A 576 -4.84 0.15 -23.54
N ALA A 577 -5.86 -0.71 -23.45
CA ALA A 577 -7.27 -0.32 -23.36
C ALA A 577 -7.59 0.45 -22.06
N MET A 578 -7.05 0.01 -20.92
CA MET A 578 -7.18 0.70 -19.63
C MET A 578 -6.58 2.12 -19.69
N GLY A 579 -5.40 2.26 -20.30
CA GLY A 579 -4.75 3.56 -20.48
C GLY A 579 -5.55 4.52 -21.36
N GLN A 580 -6.12 4.01 -22.46
CA GLN A 580 -7.01 4.79 -23.33
C GLN A 580 -8.31 5.18 -22.63
N ALA A 581 -8.95 4.23 -21.93
CA ALA A 581 -10.18 4.48 -21.18
C ALA A 581 -9.98 5.52 -20.08
N ARG A 582 -8.88 5.43 -19.32
CA ARG A 582 -8.48 6.47 -18.36
C ARG A 582 -8.37 7.84 -19.03
N THR A 583 -7.65 7.92 -20.15
CA THR A 583 -7.43 9.20 -20.85
C THR A 583 -8.75 9.84 -21.27
N LEU A 584 -9.70 9.05 -21.82
CA LEU A 584 -11.04 9.55 -22.14
C LEU A 584 -11.83 9.96 -20.90
N ALA A 585 -11.77 9.17 -19.83
CA ALA A 585 -12.47 9.46 -18.58
C ALA A 585 -11.96 10.76 -17.91
N GLU A 586 -10.65 11.00 -17.90
CA GLU A 586 -10.08 12.27 -17.41
C GLU A 586 -10.50 13.47 -18.27
N ASN A 587 -10.68 13.27 -19.58
CA ASN A 587 -11.21 14.29 -20.49
C ASN A 587 -12.74 14.48 -20.35
N GLY A 588 -13.41 13.71 -19.50
CA GLY A 588 -14.85 13.78 -19.25
C GLY A 588 -15.71 12.89 -20.16
N ASP A 589 -15.12 12.17 -21.11
CA ASP A 589 -15.81 11.22 -21.98
C ASP A 589 -15.87 9.82 -21.35
N LEU A 590 -16.73 9.68 -20.34
CA LEU A 590 -16.94 8.40 -19.66
C LEU A 590 -17.62 7.36 -20.57
N ALA A 591 -18.48 7.80 -21.49
CA ALA A 591 -19.16 6.90 -22.42
C ALA A 591 -18.17 6.25 -23.40
N GLY A 592 -17.27 7.05 -23.98
CA GLY A 592 -16.16 6.56 -24.80
C GLY A 592 -15.24 5.63 -24.02
N ALA A 593 -14.90 5.99 -22.78
CA ALA A 593 -14.08 5.15 -21.90
C ALA A 593 -14.71 3.75 -21.67
N VAL A 594 -16.00 3.70 -21.30
CA VAL A 594 -16.73 2.45 -21.10
C VAL A 594 -16.83 1.64 -22.39
N SER A 595 -17.03 2.30 -23.54
CA SER A 595 -17.09 1.65 -24.85
C SER A 595 -15.77 1.00 -25.24
N ILE A 596 -14.62 1.61 -24.94
CA ILE A 596 -13.29 1.00 -25.17
C ILE A 596 -13.14 -0.28 -24.36
N LEU A 597 -13.47 -0.23 -23.07
CA LEU A 597 -13.41 -1.38 -22.18
C LEU A 597 -14.38 -2.48 -22.63
N GLU A 598 -15.58 -2.12 -23.08
CA GLU A 598 -16.57 -3.08 -23.56
C GLU A 598 -16.10 -3.78 -24.85
N ASN A 599 -15.53 -3.01 -25.77
CA ASN A 599 -14.95 -3.55 -27.00
C ASN A 599 -13.80 -4.51 -26.70
N PHE A 600 -12.91 -4.15 -25.76
CA PHE A 600 -11.85 -5.03 -25.32
C PHE A 600 -12.40 -6.36 -24.76
N ARG A 601 -13.40 -6.32 -23.87
CA ARG A 601 -14.02 -7.54 -23.31
C ARG A 601 -14.65 -8.43 -24.39
N LYS A 602 -15.31 -7.83 -25.39
CA LYS A 602 -15.84 -8.56 -26.55
C LYS A 602 -14.71 -9.27 -27.31
N VAL A 603 -13.62 -8.57 -27.61
CA VAL A 603 -12.45 -9.15 -28.28
C VAL A 603 -11.81 -10.26 -27.43
N LEU A 604 -11.62 -10.02 -26.12
CA LEU A 604 -11.06 -10.96 -25.18
C LEU A 604 -11.85 -12.28 -25.17
N SER A 605 -13.18 -12.24 -25.11
CA SER A 605 -14.03 -13.44 -25.12
C SER A 605 -13.85 -14.33 -26.37
N GLY A 606 -13.35 -13.75 -27.47
CA GLY A 606 -13.10 -14.43 -28.73
C GLY A 606 -11.75 -15.14 -28.82
N THR A 607 -10.79 -14.82 -27.93
CA THR A 607 -9.40 -15.31 -28.02
C THR A 607 -9.26 -16.75 -27.54
N VAL A 608 -8.15 -17.39 -27.92
CA VAL A 608 -7.89 -18.81 -27.65
C VAL A 608 -7.74 -19.04 -26.14
N SER A 609 -6.97 -18.16 -25.47
CA SER A 609 -6.73 -18.21 -24.02
C SER A 609 -8.00 -17.96 -23.18
N ALA A 610 -8.89 -17.08 -23.63
CA ALA A 610 -10.16 -16.87 -22.94
C ALA A 610 -11.10 -18.07 -23.10
N LYS A 611 -11.19 -18.64 -24.32
CA LYS A 611 -12.01 -19.83 -24.60
C LYS A 611 -11.52 -21.08 -23.88
N SER A 612 -10.22 -21.20 -23.60
CA SER A 612 -9.66 -22.29 -22.81
C SER A 612 -9.87 -22.13 -21.29
N GLY A 613 -10.41 -20.99 -20.85
CA GLY A 613 -10.65 -20.71 -19.44
C GLY A 613 -9.38 -20.39 -18.64
N ASP A 614 -8.38 -19.76 -19.28
CA ASP A 614 -7.16 -19.33 -18.58
C ASP A 614 -7.50 -18.37 -17.44
N ARG A 615 -6.88 -18.61 -16.28
CA ARG A 615 -7.17 -17.86 -15.04
C ARG A 615 -6.88 -16.37 -15.16
N LEU A 616 -5.84 -15.98 -15.90
CA LEU A 616 -5.50 -14.57 -16.08
C LEU A 616 -6.56 -13.88 -16.95
N CYS A 617 -7.01 -14.52 -18.02
CA CYS A 617 -8.06 -13.96 -18.88
C CYS A 617 -9.39 -13.79 -18.15
N VAL A 618 -9.77 -14.76 -17.31
CA VAL A 618 -10.97 -14.65 -16.46
C VAL A 618 -10.84 -13.51 -15.45
N ALA A 619 -9.68 -13.38 -14.80
CA ALA A 619 -9.41 -12.28 -13.87
C ALA A 619 -9.44 -10.92 -14.59
N LEU A 620 -8.85 -10.82 -15.78
CA LEU A 620 -8.83 -9.61 -16.60
C LEU A 620 -10.25 -9.18 -17.01
N ASP A 621 -11.12 -10.10 -17.43
CA ASP A 621 -12.51 -9.75 -17.78
C ASP A 621 -13.27 -9.18 -16.58
N ALA A 622 -13.11 -9.81 -15.41
CA ALA A 622 -13.74 -9.36 -14.16
C ALA A 622 -13.21 -8.00 -13.70
N GLU A 623 -11.89 -7.78 -13.78
CA GLU A 623 -11.27 -6.48 -13.49
C GLU A 623 -11.77 -5.38 -14.42
N VAL A 624 -11.80 -5.63 -15.73
CA VAL A 624 -12.26 -4.64 -16.71
C VAL A 624 -13.75 -4.35 -16.52
N LYS A 625 -14.55 -5.36 -16.17
CA LYS A 625 -15.96 -5.17 -15.81
C LYS A 625 -16.11 -4.25 -14.60
N GLU A 626 -15.32 -4.44 -13.55
CA GLU A 626 -15.35 -3.59 -12.37
C GLU A 626 -14.93 -2.15 -12.69
N MET A 627 -13.96 -1.95 -13.59
CA MET A 627 -13.60 -0.61 -14.10
C MET A 627 -14.77 0.06 -14.81
N GLN A 628 -15.54 -0.67 -15.62
CA GLN A 628 -16.73 -0.14 -16.31
C GLN A 628 -17.79 0.32 -15.30
N GLU A 629 -18.04 -0.47 -14.26
CA GLU A 629 -19.01 -0.15 -13.20
C GLU A 629 -18.58 1.10 -12.43
N ARG A 630 -17.28 1.25 -12.15
CA ARG A 630 -16.69 2.42 -11.49
C ARG A 630 -16.57 3.66 -12.41
N MET A 631 -16.97 3.55 -13.68
CA MET A 631 -17.08 4.66 -14.64
C MET A 631 -18.53 5.12 -14.87
N ALA A 632 -19.49 4.64 -14.08
CA ALA A 632 -20.92 4.96 -14.24
C ALA A 632 -21.24 6.47 -14.14
N SER A 633 -20.47 7.23 -13.36
CA SER A 633 -20.60 8.68 -13.27
C SER A 633 -19.26 9.32 -12.92
N ARG A 634 -19.15 10.62 -13.20
CA ARG A 634 -17.93 11.39 -12.89
C ARG A 634 -17.55 11.31 -11.42
N HIS A 635 -18.53 11.41 -10.53
CA HIS A 635 -18.30 11.33 -9.09
C HIS A 635 -17.74 9.96 -8.66
N VAL A 636 -18.30 8.86 -9.17
CA VAL A 636 -17.82 7.49 -8.85
C VAL A 636 -16.41 7.27 -9.41
N TYR A 637 -16.16 7.76 -10.63
CA TYR A 637 -14.84 7.69 -11.24
C TYR A 637 -13.80 8.48 -10.43
N GLU A 638 -14.09 9.72 -10.05
CA GLU A 638 -13.17 10.54 -9.26
C GLU A 638 -12.93 9.98 -7.86
N ALA A 639 -13.96 9.44 -7.21
CA ALA A 639 -13.87 8.91 -5.85
C ALA A 639 -13.12 7.56 -5.75
N SER A 640 -13.30 6.66 -6.72
CA SER A 640 -12.73 5.30 -6.64
C SER A 640 -12.24 4.76 -7.98
N GLY A 641 -12.93 5.06 -9.09
CA GLY A 641 -12.61 4.50 -10.41
C GLY A 641 -11.22 4.87 -10.93
N ARG A 642 -10.79 6.11 -10.73
CA ARG A 642 -9.45 6.62 -11.08
C ARG A 642 -8.36 5.84 -10.33
N ALA A 643 -8.48 5.71 -9.02
CA ALA A 643 -7.49 5.00 -8.22
C ALA A 643 -7.46 3.50 -8.56
N TYR A 644 -8.64 2.90 -8.80
CA TYR A 644 -8.75 1.50 -9.22
C TYR A 644 -8.06 1.25 -10.57
N ILE A 645 -8.31 2.07 -11.60
CA ILE A 645 -7.67 1.88 -12.92
C ILE A 645 -6.17 2.12 -12.89
N LEU A 646 -5.71 3.09 -12.08
CA LEU A 646 -4.29 3.36 -11.89
C LEU A 646 -3.56 2.21 -11.18
N SER A 647 -4.17 1.63 -10.15
CA SER A 647 -3.60 0.43 -9.50
C SER A 647 -3.66 -0.79 -10.44
N GLY A 648 -4.72 -0.86 -11.25
CA GLY A 648 -4.88 -1.74 -12.42
C GLY A 648 -3.65 -1.77 -13.31
N LEU A 649 -3.40 -0.60 -13.90
CA LEU A 649 -2.28 -0.32 -14.80
C LEU A 649 -0.93 -0.59 -14.13
N SER A 650 -0.70 -0.09 -12.91
CA SER A 650 0.56 -0.31 -12.19
C SER A 650 0.86 -1.81 -12.03
N SER A 651 -0.14 -2.62 -11.68
CA SER A 651 0.04 -4.07 -11.54
C SER A 651 0.34 -4.76 -12.86
N HIS A 652 -0.39 -4.47 -13.94
CA HIS A 652 -0.16 -5.14 -15.23
C HIS A 652 1.11 -4.67 -15.93
N SER A 653 1.48 -3.41 -15.82
CA SER A 653 2.68 -2.86 -16.48
C SER A 653 3.97 -3.27 -15.78
N TRP A 654 3.97 -3.34 -14.44
CA TRP A 654 5.09 -3.87 -13.65
C TRP A 654 4.99 -5.38 -13.37
N GLN A 655 3.87 -6.02 -13.71
CA GLN A 655 3.61 -7.44 -13.42
C GLN A 655 3.80 -7.78 -11.92
N ARG A 656 3.38 -6.87 -11.05
CA ARG A 656 3.49 -6.98 -9.59
C ARG A 656 2.13 -6.90 -8.94
N ALA A 657 1.94 -7.62 -7.84
CA ALA A 657 0.69 -7.55 -7.11
C ALA A 657 0.53 -6.16 -6.45
N THR A 658 -0.61 -5.52 -6.69
CA THR A 658 -1.04 -4.31 -5.98
C THR A 658 -2.29 -4.60 -5.18
N ALA A 659 -2.54 -3.83 -4.12
CA ALA A 659 -3.84 -3.86 -3.48
C ALA A 659 -4.81 -3.00 -4.29
N ARG A 660 -5.99 -3.54 -4.54
CA ARG A 660 -7.12 -2.88 -5.21
C ARG A 660 -8.31 -3.03 -4.26
N GLY A 661 -9.18 -2.01 -4.20
CA GLY A 661 -10.32 -1.98 -3.26
C GLY A 661 -11.20 -3.23 -3.30
N ASP A 662 -12.04 -3.43 -2.28
CA ASP A 662 -12.92 -4.59 -2.17
C ASP A 662 -13.76 -4.72 -3.45
N SER A 663 -13.55 -5.82 -4.18
CA SER A 663 -14.45 -6.14 -5.27
C SER A 663 -15.82 -6.49 -4.70
N MET A 664 -16.88 -5.93 -5.29
CA MET A 664 -18.26 -6.14 -4.86
C MET A 664 -18.68 -7.62 -4.83
N ASP A 665 -17.97 -8.47 -5.57
CA ASP A 665 -18.13 -9.91 -5.50
C ASP A 665 -17.12 -10.48 -4.50
N GLY A 666 -17.58 -10.76 -3.27
CA GLY A 666 -16.82 -11.35 -2.15
C GLY A 666 -16.21 -12.75 -2.40
N SER A 667 -16.03 -13.14 -3.66
CA SER A 667 -15.31 -14.33 -4.10
C SER A 667 -14.08 -13.92 -4.92
N SER A 668 -12.91 -13.84 -4.26
CA SER A 668 -11.62 -14.20 -4.85
C SER A 668 -11.34 -13.65 -6.26
N LEU A 669 -11.42 -12.33 -6.45
CA LEU A 669 -10.80 -11.72 -7.63
C LEU A 669 -9.28 -11.91 -7.49
N LEU A 670 -8.78 -12.79 -8.36
CA LEU A 670 -7.55 -13.55 -8.21
C LEU A 670 -6.34 -12.69 -7.85
N GLN A 671 -5.51 -13.30 -7.01
CA GLN A 671 -4.16 -12.95 -6.57
C GLN A 671 -3.16 -12.85 -7.75
N ALA A 672 -3.48 -12.07 -8.78
CA ALA A 672 -2.62 -11.89 -9.94
C ALA A 672 -1.26 -11.34 -9.47
N TYR A 673 -0.18 -12.00 -9.88
CA TYR A 673 1.19 -11.65 -9.53
C TYR A 673 1.55 -11.77 -8.03
N GLN A 674 0.69 -12.34 -7.17
CA GLN A 674 1.10 -12.60 -5.78
C GLN A 674 2.05 -13.79 -5.72
N THR A 675 3.15 -13.63 -5.02
CA THR A 675 4.07 -14.73 -4.72
C THR A 675 3.60 -15.49 -3.47
N PRO A 676 4.02 -16.75 -3.26
CA PRO A 676 3.68 -17.49 -2.04
C PRO A 676 4.01 -16.75 -0.74
N SER A 677 5.12 -16.00 -0.72
CA SER A 677 5.52 -15.15 0.42
C SER A 677 4.49 -14.04 0.70
N MET A 678 3.96 -13.40 -0.35
CA MET A 678 2.89 -12.40 -0.20
C MET A 678 1.62 -13.02 0.36
N VAL A 679 1.20 -14.17 -0.17
CA VAL A 679 0.00 -14.89 0.29
C VAL A 679 0.14 -15.30 1.76
N GLU A 680 1.31 -15.78 2.16
CA GLU A 680 1.59 -16.13 3.55
C GLU A 680 1.49 -14.90 4.46
N MET A 681 2.08 -13.77 4.07
CA MET A 681 2.02 -12.54 4.88
C MET A 681 0.59 -12.01 5.01
N VAL A 682 -0.20 -12.03 3.94
CA VAL A 682 -1.63 -11.65 3.98
C VAL A 682 -2.43 -12.60 4.87
N THR A 683 -2.16 -13.91 4.80
CA THR A 683 -2.80 -14.88 5.70
C THR A 683 -2.45 -14.59 7.17
N ARG A 684 -1.19 -14.19 7.44
CA ARG A 684 -0.73 -13.80 8.78
C ARG A 684 -1.35 -12.50 9.25
N SER A 685 -1.58 -11.52 8.37
CA SER A 685 -2.30 -10.28 8.75
C SER A 685 -3.74 -10.59 9.15
N GLN A 686 -4.45 -11.39 8.35
CA GLN A 686 -5.82 -11.81 8.64
C GLN A 686 -5.94 -12.60 9.94
N ALA A 687 -5.00 -13.53 10.22
CA ALA A 687 -4.96 -14.24 11.49
C ALA A 687 -4.69 -13.32 12.69
N SER A 688 -3.85 -12.29 12.51
CA SER A 688 -3.59 -11.27 13.53
C SER A 688 -4.80 -10.36 13.77
N LEU A 689 -5.63 -10.12 12.75
CA LEU A 689 -6.87 -9.37 12.87
C LEU A 689 -7.93 -10.10 13.72
N LEU A 690 -7.98 -11.43 13.62
CA LEU A 690 -8.98 -12.28 14.28
C LEU A 690 -8.65 -12.65 15.73
N GLY A 691 -7.44 -12.33 16.21
CA GLY A 691 -6.96 -12.75 17.53
C GLY A 691 -6.63 -14.24 17.56
N SER A 692 -5.60 -14.61 18.34
CA SER A 692 -5.09 -16.00 18.43
C SER A 692 -6.19 -17.07 18.56
N PRO A 693 -6.08 -18.22 17.87
CA PRO A 693 -7.08 -19.28 17.90
C PRO A 693 -6.96 -20.11 19.17
N SER A 694 -7.21 -19.53 20.35
CA SER A 694 -7.53 -20.30 21.55
C SER A 694 -9.06 -20.41 21.65
N GLY A 695 -9.67 -21.19 20.75
CA GLY A 695 -11.13 -21.30 20.74
C GLY A 695 -11.81 -21.99 19.56
N GLN A 696 -11.09 -22.50 18.56
CA GLN A 696 -11.71 -23.34 17.52
C GLN A 696 -11.13 -24.74 17.57
N ARG A 697 -11.94 -25.67 18.11
CA ARG A 697 -11.79 -27.10 17.87
C ARG A 697 -11.72 -27.29 16.34
N LEU A 698 -10.57 -27.75 15.86
CA LEU A 698 -10.43 -28.31 14.52
C LEU A 698 -11.49 -29.40 14.35
N LEU A 699 -12.55 -29.11 13.60
CA LEU A 699 -13.40 -30.15 13.04
C LEU A 699 -12.54 -30.88 12.01
N ARG A 700 -12.06 -32.06 12.40
CA ARG A 700 -11.41 -33.01 11.48
C ARG A 700 -12.35 -33.28 10.29
N PRO A 701 -11.82 -33.41 9.06
CA PRO A 701 -12.60 -33.94 7.95
C PRO A 701 -13.04 -35.37 8.32
N VAL A 702 -14.34 -35.63 8.21
CA VAL A 702 -14.90 -36.98 8.32
C VAL A 702 -14.29 -37.82 7.20
N TRP A 703 -13.39 -38.73 7.56
CA TRP A 703 -12.97 -39.80 6.67
C TRP A 703 -14.20 -40.65 6.33
N SER A 704 -14.47 -40.80 5.04
CA SER A 704 -15.43 -41.76 4.51
C SER A 704 -14.99 -43.17 4.90
N PHE A 705 -15.69 -43.79 5.85
CA PHE A 705 -15.49 -45.19 6.18
C PHE A 705 -15.92 -46.08 5.01
N GLY A 706 -14.98 -46.90 4.54
CA GLY A 706 -15.21 -47.96 3.58
C GLY A 706 -16.23 -48.97 4.10
N SER A 707 -17.08 -49.43 3.19
CA SER A 707 -18.07 -50.47 3.37
C SER A 707 -17.46 -51.78 3.90
N GLN A 708 -18.03 -52.36 4.96
CA GLN A 708 -17.88 -53.77 5.30
C GLN A 708 -19.15 -54.31 6.00
N PRO A 709 -19.38 -55.64 6.02
CA PRO A 709 -20.55 -56.27 5.45
C PRO A 709 -21.60 -56.68 6.50
N ARG A 710 -22.84 -56.92 6.03
CA ARG A 710 -23.95 -57.43 6.84
C ARG A 710 -23.63 -58.79 7.47
N PRO A 711 -23.97 -59.01 8.74
CA PRO A 711 -24.32 -60.32 9.26
C PRO A 711 -25.84 -60.48 9.37
N ARG A 712 -26.26 -61.75 9.43
CA ARG A 712 -27.60 -62.31 9.30
C ARG A 712 -28.66 -61.76 10.26
#